data_AF-A0A5J6F3J7-F1
#
_entry.id   AF-A0A5J6F3J7-F1
#
_cell.length_a   1.000
_cell.length_b   1.000
_cell.length_c   1.000
_cell.angle_alpha   90.00
_cell.angle_beta   90.00
_cell.angle_gamma   90.00
#
_symmetry.space_group_name_H-M   'P 1'
#
loop_
_entity.id
_entity.type
_entity.pdbx_description
1 polymer ?
#
loop_
_entity_poly.entity_id
_entity_poly.type
_entity_poly.pdbx_seq_one_letter_code
_entity_poly.pdbx_strand_id
1 'polypeptide(L)'
;MAGLSAPGTRVLLIGTGSHNPASSLPPVPAVMGNLADLGQALVERCGLAEENLRVIRDPANPMELGIAIAQEAERAKGVLWIYYVGHGLVSPAGELYLATVATDSRPGRVAYTALAYAAVRGSLLQTAARSIIVVLDCCFSGRAVDVLGDVEEQEVDLARVHGGYVLAAAARDERALATPGAPHTAFTGELIRLLSEGDPEGTQQLTLRQANRYLDRILPARGFPRPRHRASEWIEDLVLCPNPAYRPLPLSPVLPAPARVDAMPQSCPYPGLVAFGLSQAQWFFGREQLITELAGRLAGSMDLSDPLVLMGPSGTGKSSLLGAGLLSALGKGAMPVPGSRTWPHLLITPTEHPLAELATRLERLAGVPGASLRKEIESDPLRLVAVIREMLKARAGQTAITGSRLVLVVDQFEEVFTQCADVRERQMFISALCAAASGDGGEPPALVVLGLRSDFHDHCAACPALQPALRKAPLFVGPMTTDELRDAITRPAEISGLELQPGLVDILLRDFGADGTARSVAPESLPLLSHALRATWKHREGCTLTVAGYAATGYIGNSVDNTAEAIYGQFNSTEQQTCRSLLLHLVHIGEGTQDARRRVNRIRLLHDSPRPDTAAEVLETLAGAQLVTVEAETVEITHEVLLHAWPRLRQWIDDDRSGLRIHQQLARDAEVWERNGRNPAQLYRGSRLGLAREWVNSSTRSSHPTPLQRKFVDTSVQAVQRRKRVMGLPAVALCSALLVMAGWLGASGGSEGGVESGVEYEKWKVSHPSLRIGVMADRPGLSAYDEKKNKLTGYEIDMAQEIAMEMGYDTDEIEFRPVTGENRSNALHSGKIDLVIASYSITEDRKRASPDGSSIVFAGPYYQANGAFLVRKDSGKREINESSDLKNQNLAVCTGLGSTYEEILAEKGFTVMRSQPSTPQDCLEYLLNKNSNVYAMASDDVILAGYANKYPEVRMLEPFGVAGRYGVAMRSGAPSLKSEVCSALLKILKGNAWNEMYKANLSDLLGGKPPPAKPDMVECKDR
;
A
#
# COMPACT_ATOMS: atom_id res chain seq x y z
N MET A 1 -4.82 13.60 24.34
CA MET A 1 -6.19 13.23 23.92
C MET A 1 -7.18 13.54 25.03
N ALA A 2 -8.41 13.88 24.66
CA ALA A 2 -9.51 14.14 25.59
C ALA A 2 -10.11 12.81 26.10
N GLY A 3 -10.23 12.62 27.41
CA GLY A 3 -10.99 11.52 28.01
C GLY A 3 -12.49 11.86 28.13
N LEU A 4 -13.28 11.03 28.81
CA LEU A 4 -14.73 11.25 28.97
C LEU A 4 -15.10 12.51 29.78
N SER A 5 -14.15 13.07 30.51
CA SER A 5 -14.29 14.35 31.21
C SER A 5 -14.17 15.58 30.29
N ALA A 6 -13.87 15.40 29.01
CA ALA A 6 -13.64 16.51 28.10
C ALA A 6 -14.94 17.27 27.74
N PRO A 7 -14.86 18.60 27.49
CA PRO A 7 -16.00 19.38 27.04
C PRO A 7 -16.60 18.86 25.73
N GLY A 8 -17.92 18.87 25.64
CA GLY A 8 -18.63 18.41 24.44
C GLY A 8 -18.75 16.89 24.31
N THR A 9 -18.42 16.13 25.37
CA THR A 9 -18.69 14.70 25.47
C THR A 9 -20.18 14.43 25.65
N ARG A 10 -20.71 13.40 24.98
CA ARG A 10 -22.07 12.87 25.12
C ARG A 10 -22.01 11.35 25.19
N VAL A 11 -22.74 10.77 26.14
CA VAL A 11 -22.88 9.33 26.30
C VAL A 11 -24.36 8.97 26.30
N LEU A 12 -24.74 8.06 25.40
CA LEU A 12 -26.08 7.52 25.29
C LEU A 12 -26.05 6.01 25.60
N LEU A 13 -26.68 5.61 26.70
CA LEU A 13 -26.86 4.20 27.07
C LEU A 13 -28.29 3.77 26.69
N ILE A 14 -28.41 2.78 25.83
CA ILE A 14 -29.69 2.24 25.36
C ILE A 14 -29.81 0.79 25.81
N GLY A 15 -30.94 0.44 26.42
CA GLY A 15 -31.23 -0.93 26.79
C GLY A 15 -32.65 -1.34 26.42
N THR A 16 -32.78 -2.53 25.85
CA THR A 16 -34.08 -3.16 25.55
C THR A 16 -34.17 -4.51 26.26
N GLY A 17 -34.80 -4.53 27.43
CA GLY A 17 -34.98 -5.71 28.29
C GLY A 17 -36.41 -6.24 28.31
N SER A 18 -37.40 -5.40 27.96
CA SER A 18 -38.82 -5.77 27.89
C SER A 18 -39.32 -5.78 26.44
N HIS A 19 -40.19 -6.72 26.11
CA HIS A 19 -40.77 -6.84 24.77
C HIS A 19 -42.27 -7.10 24.83
N ASN A 20 -42.99 -6.65 23.79
CA ASN A 20 -44.41 -6.92 23.66
C ASN A 20 -44.67 -8.44 23.56
N PRO A 21 -45.80 -8.96 24.07
CA PRO A 21 -46.15 -10.38 23.96
C PRO A 21 -46.15 -10.92 22.52
N ALA A 22 -46.37 -10.04 21.53
CA ALA A 22 -46.37 -10.38 20.11
C ALA A 22 -44.97 -10.46 19.46
N SER A 23 -43.90 -10.12 20.19
CA SER A 23 -42.52 -9.96 19.71
C SER A 23 -41.75 -11.28 19.44
N SER A 24 -42.20 -12.37 20.08
CA SER A 24 -41.47 -13.64 20.22
C SER A 24 -40.05 -13.55 20.80
N LEU A 25 -39.58 -12.36 21.23
CA LEU A 25 -38.32 -12.18 21.95
C LEU A 25 -38.51 -12.39 23.47
N PRO A 26 -37.62 -13.15 24.14
CA PRO A 26 -37.67 -13.31 25.58
C PRO A 26 -37.18 -12.02 26.29
N PRO A 27 -37.70 -11.69 27.49
CA PRO A 27 -37.19 -10.57 28.28
C PRO A 27 -35.75 -10.82 28.73
N VAL A 28 -34.98 -9.75 28.89
CA VAL A 28 -33.59 -9.77 29.38
C VAL A 28 -33.47 -8.86 30.60
N PRO A 29 -33.84 -9.33 31.81
CA PRO A 29 -33.89 -8.49 33.02
C PRO A 29 -32.56 -7.80 33.36
N ALA A 30 -31.43 -8.43 33.03
CA ALA A 30 -30.08 -7.91 33.25
C ALA A 30 -29.82 -6.57 32.53
N VAL A 31 -30.58 -6.24 31.49
CA VAL A 31 -30.47 -4.96 30.76
C VAL A 31 -30.62 -3.76 31.69
N MET A 32 -31.53 -3.80 32.66
CA MET A 32 -31.76 -2.66 33.56
C MET A 32 -30.60 -2.47 34.53
N GLY A 33 -30.03 -3.57 35.04
CA GLY A 33 -28.82 -3.56 35.86
C GLY A 33 -27.62 -3.03 35.08
N ASN A 34 -27.45 -3.46 33.82
CA ASN A 34 -26.40 -2.96 32.94
C ASN A 34 -26.44 -1.44 32.78
N LEU A 35 -27.61 -0.87 32.47
CA LEU A 35 -27.75 0.57 32.24
C LEU A 35 -27.47 1.40 33.49
N ALA A 36 -27.95 0.95 34.64
CA ALA A 36 -27.74 1.65 35.91
C ALA A 36 -26.25 1.64 36.29
N ASP A 37 -25.64 0.45 36.33
CA ASP A 37 -24.31 0.28 36.90
C ASP A 37 -23.21 0.73 35.94
N LEU A 38 -23.38 0.56 34.62
CA LEU A 38 -22.46 1.13 33.63
C LEU A 38 -22.54 2.67 33.64
N GLY A 39 -23.73 3.24 33.72
CA GLY A 39 -23.93 4.69 33.82
C GLY A 39 -23.24 5.27 35.05
N GLN A 40 -23.43 4.62 36.21
CA GLN A 40 -22.77 4.99 37.46
C GLN A 40 -21.24 4.88 37.35
N ALA A 41 -20.71 3.78 36.78
CA ALA A 41 -19.27 3.61 36.59
C ALA A 41 -18.65 4.69 35.68
N LEU A 42 -19.34 5.09 34.60
CA LEU A 42 -18.87 6.16 33.72
C LEU A 42 -18.81 7.51 34.43
N VAL A 43 -19.80 7.83 35.28
CA VAL A 43 -19.81 9.07 36.07
C VAL A 43 -18.75 9.04 37.17
N GLU A 44 -18.76 8.02 38.03
CA GLU A 44 -17.93 7.95 39.22
C GLU A 44 -16.46 7.64 38.93
N ARG A 45 -16.17 6.82 37.91
CA ARG A 45 -14.80 6.36 37.61
C ARG A 45 -14.19 7.06 36.41
N CYS A 46 -14.98 7.38 35.39
CA CYS A 46 -14.48 7.97 34.15
C CYS A 46 -14.58 9.50 34.09
N GLY A 47 -15.19 10.12 35.11
CA GLY A 47 -15.30 11.58 35.19
C GLY A 47 -16.26 12.18 34.18
N LEU A 48 -17.23 11.39 33.69
CA LEU A 48 -18.32 11.88 32.86
C LEU A 48 -19.25 12.75 33.71
N ALA A 49 -19.50 13.99 33.27
CA ALA A 49 -20.50 14.85 33.93
C ALA A 49 -21.90 14.25 33.77
N GLU A 50 -22.71 14.26 34.84
CA GLU A 50 -24.02 13.60 34.88
C GLU A 50 -24.97 14.16 33.81
N GLU A 51 -24.91 15.46 33.51
CA GLU A 51 -25.67 16.11 32.45
C GLU A 51 -25.28 15.68 31.02
N ASN A 52 -24.15 14.98 30.87
CA ASN A 52 -23.67 14.44 29.60
C ASN A 52 -24.04 12.96 29.40
N LEU A 53 -24.68 12.32 30.38
CA LEU A 53 -25.17 10.96 30.31
C LEU A 53 -26.69 10.95 30.04
N ARG A 54 -27.12 10.30 28.97
CA ARG A 54 -28.53 10.02 28.68
C ARG A 54 -28.76 8.51 28.68
N VAL A 55 -29.82 8.07 29.36
CA VAL A 55 -30.20 6.65 29.43
C VAL A 55 -31.59 6.46 28.83
N ILE A 56 -31.72 5.51 27.90
CA ILE A 56 -32.99 5.11 27.29
C ILE A 56 -33.28 3.66 27.65
N ARG A 57 -34.43 3.47 28.29
CA ARG A 57 -34.90 2.17 28.76
C ARG A 57 -36.11 1.76 27.93
N ASP A 58 -36.05 0.58 27.36
CA ASP A 58 -37.14 -0.05 26.62
C ASP A 58 -37.79 0.90 25.61
N PRO A 59 -37.04 1.39 24.60
CA PRO A 59 -37.60 2.27 23.57
C PRO A 59 -38.79 1.59 22.90
N ALA A 60 -39.90 2.30 22.75
CA ALA A 60 -41.18 1.71 22.34
C ALA A 60 -41.11 1.15 20.90
N ASN A 61 -40.37 1.83 20.02
CA ASN A 61 -40.30 1.52 18.59
C ASN A 61 -38.96 2.01 17.98
N PRO A 62 -38.58 1.55 16.77
CA PRO A 62 -37.32 1.93 16.13
C PRO A 62 -37.19 3.43 15.82
N MET A 63 -38.31 4.15 15.65
CA MET A 63 -38.29 5.60 15.40
C MET A 63 -37.80 6.37 16.63
N GLU A 64 -38.34 6.03 17.81
CA GLU A 64 -37.91 6.63 19.08
C GLU A 64 -36.41 6.41 19.33
N LEU A 65 -35.94 5.17 19.08
CA LEU A 65 -34.54 4.82 19.22
C LEU A 65 -33.64 5.61 18.23
N GLY A 66 -34.04 5.69 16.96
CA GLY A 66 -33.29 6.43 15.94
C GLY A 66 -33.21 7.93 16.23
N ILE A 67 -34.32 8.56 16.63
CA ILE A 67 -34.37 9.99 16.99
C ILE A 67 -33.42 10.29 18.15
N ALA A 68 -33.40 9.44 19.17
CA ALA A 68 -32.51 9.65 20.32
C ALA A 68 -31.02 9.59 19.94
N ILE A 69 -30.64 8.63 19.10
CA ILE A 69 -29.26 8.51 18.61
C ILE A 69 -28.88 9.75 17.80
N ALA A 70 -29.75 10.20 16.88
CA ALA A 70 -29.52 11.39 16.07
C ALA A 70 -29.35 12.66 16.95
N GLN A 71 -30.21 12.85 17.96
CA GLN A 71 -30.12 13.99 18.87
C GLN A 71 -28.80 14.05 19.63
N GLU A 72 -28.30 12.92 20.14
CA GLU A 72 -27.02 12.92 20.85
C GLU A 72 -25.83 13.07 19.88
N ALA A 73 -25.93 12.53 18.67
CA ALA A 73 -24.94 12.73 17.61
C ALA A 73 -24.82 14.21 17.19
N GLU A 74 -25.93 14.94 17.08
CA GLU A 74 -25.94 16.39 16.79
C GLU A 74 -25.33 17.24 17.92
N ARG A 75 -25.48 16.81 19.17
CA ARG A 75 -25.01 17.55 20.35
C ARG A 75 -23.55 17.31 20.71
N ALA A 76 -22.96 16.22 20.21
CA ALA A 76 -21.60 15.83 20.54
C ALA A 76 -20.56 16.64 19.72
N LYS A 77 -19.53 17.12 20.40
CA LYS A 77 -18.40 17.88 19.79
C LYS A 77 -17.03 17.31 20.17
N GLY A 78 -16.95 16.60 21.29
CA GLY A 78 -15.74 15.95 21.81
C GLY A 78 -15.80 14.45 21.54
N VAL A 79 -16.34 13.71 22.52
CA VAL A 79 -16.55 12.25 22.45
C VAL A 79 -18.05 11.96 22.35
N LEU A 80 -18.46 11.07 21.44
CA LEU A 80 -19.79 10.50 21.38
C LEU A 80 -19.69 9.00 21.73
N TRP A 81 -20.26 8.57 22.85
CA TRP A 81 -20.35 7.15 23.20
C TRP A 81 -21.79 6.66 23.06
N ILE A 82 -22.02 5.71 22.16
CA ILE A 82 -23.28 4.99 22.04
C ILE A 82 -23.09 3.58 22.56
N TYR A 83 -23.88 3.20 23.56
CA TYR A 83 -23.93 1.83 24.08
C TYR A 83 -25.33 1.27 23.86
N TYR A 84 -25.41 0.07 23.29
CA TYR A 84 -26.67 -0.67 23.12
C TYR A 84 -26.57 -2.05 23.76
N VAL A 85 -27.60 -2.43 24.53
CA VAL A 85 -27.76 -3.79 25.05
C VAL A 85 -29.19 -4.30 24.87
N GLY A 86 -29.33 -5.56 24.44
CA GLY A 86 -30.63 -6.16 24.14
C GLY A 86 -30.51 -7.25 23.08
N HIS A 87 -31.60 -7.51 22.35
CA HIS A 87 -31.58 -8.46 21.24
C HIS A 87 -31.06 -7.84 19.96
N GLY A 88 -30.12 -8.55 19.32
CA GLY A 88 -29.67 -8.28 17.96
C GLY A 88 -30.31 -9.31 17.02
N LEU A 89 -30.90 -8.82 15.93
CA LEU A 89 -31.54 -9.64 14.91
C LEU A 89 -30.80 -9.48 13.58
N VAL A 90 -30.87 -10.51 12.74
CA VAL A 90 -30.21 -10.52 11.44
C VAL A 90 -31.27 -10.70 10.35
N SER A 91 -31.26 -9.83 9.33
CA SER A 91 -32.13 -9.99 8.17
C SER A 91 -31.67 -11.16 7.28
N PRO A 92 -32.51 -11.66 6.35
CA PRO A 92 -32.06 -12.62 5.35
C PRO A 92 -30.87 -12.14 4.51
N ALA A 93 -30.73 -10.81 4.34
CA ALA A 93 -29.60 -10.17 3.67
C ALA A 93 -28.35 -10.01 4.56
N GLY A 94 -28.37 -10.52 5.80
CA GLY A 94 -27.22 -10.50 6.70
C GLY A 94 -27.02 -9.20 7.48
N GLU A 95 -27.95 -8.24 7.41
CA GLU A 95 -27.85 -6.95 8.12
C GLU A 95 -28.24 -7.07 9.59
N LEU A 96 -27.54 -6.34 10.47
CA LEU A 96 -27.84 -6.25 11.90
C LEU A 96 -28.97 -5.26 12.19
N TYR A 97 -29.92 -5.67 13.02
CA TYR A 97 -31.04 -4.86 13.53
C TYR A 97 -31.03 -4.87 15.07
N LEU A 98 -31.21 -3.70 15.68
CA LEU A 98 -31.31 -3.49 17.11
C LEU A 98 -32.79 -3.54 17.53
N ALA A 99 -33.14 -4.47 18.41
CA ALA A 99 -34.51 -4.64 18.87
C ALA A 99 -34.97 -3.47 19.76
N THR A 100 -36.28 -3.25 19.75
CA THR A 100 -37.06 -2.33 20.58
C THR A 100 -38.23 -3.10 21.21
N VAL A 101 -39.07 -2.46 22.03
CA VAL A 101 -40.23 -3.13 22.65
C VAL A 101 -41.20 -3.68 21.59
N ALA A 102 -41.40 -2.94 20.49
CA ALA A 102 -42.30 -3.32 19.39
C ALA A 102 -41.72 -4.32 18.39
N THR A 103 -40.47 -4.75 18.54
CA THR A 103 -39.81 -5.62 17.56
C THR A 103 -40.48 -6.97 17.42
N ASP A 104 -40.80 -7.37 16.19
CA ASP A 104 -41.34 -8.69 15.85
C ASP A 104 -40.25 -9.52 15.16
N SER A 105 -39.78 -10.57 15.83
CA SER A 105 -38.67 -11.41 15.35
C SER A 105 -39.05 -12.37 14.22
N ARG A 106 -40.32 -12.37 13.77
CA ARG A 106 -40.75 -13.20 12.64
C ARG A 106 -40.14 -12.72 11.31
N PRO A 107 -39.80 -13.64 10.37
CA PRO A 107 -39.22 -13.30 9.08
C PRO A 107 -40.05 -12.25 8.31
N GLY A 108 -39.37 -11.26 7.72
CA GLY A 108 -40.00 -10.18 6.94
C GLY A 108 -40.57 -9.01 7.76
N ARG A 109 -40.67 -9.13 9.09
CA ARG A 109 -41.20 -8.06 9.96
C ARG A 109 -40.13 -7.27 10.71
N VAL A 110 -38.94 -7.87 10.89
CA VAL A 110 -37.78 -7.24 11.54
C VAL A 110 -37.42 -5.91 10.90
N ALA A 111 -37.45 -5.84 9.56
CA ALA A 111 -37.10 -4.64 8.78
C ALA A 111 -37.92 -3.38 9.12
N TYR A 112 -39.15 -3.55 9.64
CA TYR A 112 -40.06 -2.45 9.95
C TYR A 112 -40.32 -2.27 11.45
N THR A 113 -39.83 -3.19 12.28
CA THR A 113 -40.12 -3.23 13.73
C THR A 113 -38.88 -3.18 14.61
N ALA A 114 -37.68 -3.25 14.02
CA ALA A 114 -36.38 -3.06 14.67
C ALA A 114 -35.57 -1.98 13.94
N LEU A 115 -34.57 -1.40 14.61
CA LEU A 115 -33.76 -0.35 14.00
C LEU A 115 -32.57 -0.97 13.26
N ALA A 116 -32.49 -0.76 11.95
CA ALA A 116 -31.34 -1.18 11.16
C ALA A 116 -30.06 -0.49 11.66
N TYR A 117 -28.99 -1.25 11.88
CA TYR A 117 -27.71 -0.68 12.30
C TYR A 117 -27.11 0.26 11.24
N ALA A 118 -27.45 0.08 9.96
CA ALA A 118 -27.09 1.01 8.91
C ALA A 118 -27.66 2.43 9.14
N ALA A 119 -28.87 2.55 9.71
CA ALA A 119 -29.47 3.83 10.05
C ALA A 119 -28.74 4.48 11.25
N VAL A 120 -28.37 3.69 12.25
CA VAL A 120 -27.51 4.14 13.37
C VAL A 120 -26.20 4.70 12.83
N ARG A 121 -25.52 3.95 11.95
CA ARG A 121 -24.29 4.40 11.29
C ARG A 121 -24.51 5.73 10.57
N GLY A 122 -25.57 5.87 9.77
CA GLY A 122 -25.92 7.11 9.09
C GLY A 122 -25.98 8.34 10.00
N SER A 123 -26.59 8.21 11.18
CA SER A 123 -26.62 9.29 12.18
C SER A 123 -25.25 9.60 12.78
N LEU A 124 -24.41 8.59 13.00
CA LEU A 124 -23.08 8.78 13.58
C LEU A 124 -22.11 9.46 12.59
N LEU A 125 -22.27 9.24 11.29
CA LEU A 125 -21.43 9.87 10.26
C LEU A 125 -21.69 11.38 10.10
N GLN A 126 -22.81 11.88 10.64
CA GLN A 126 -23.17 13.30 10.59
C GLN A 126 -22.73 14.07 11.84
N THR A 127 -22.10 13.41 12.83
CA THR A 127 -21.68 14.07 14.07
C THR A 127 -20.46 14.97 13.87
N ALA A 128 -20.37 16.04 14.69
CA ALA A 128 -19.17 16.87 14.79
C ALA A 128 -18.18 16.37 15.86
N ALA A 129 -18.48 15.24 16.53
CA ALA A 129 -17.58 14.66 17.52
C ALA A 129 -16.27 14.19 16.89
N ARG A 130 -15.16 14.44 17.59
CA ARG A 130 -13.80 14.01 17.20
C ARG A 130 -13.50 12.56 17.57
N SER A 131 -14.40 11.91 18.29
CA SER A 131 -14.22 10.55 18.81
C SER A 131 -15.59 9.92 18.95
N ILE A 132 -15.83 8.79 18.28
CA ILE A 132 -17.11 8.08 18.28
C ILE A 132 -16.85 6.68 18.81
N ILE A 133 -17.49 6.31 19.90
CA ILE A 133 -17.36 5.01 20.55
C ILE A 133 -18.72 4.32 20.45
N VAL A 134 -18.78 3.14 19.85
CA VAL A 134 -19.99 2.33 19.75
C VAL A 134 -19.74 0.99 20.43
N VAL A 135 -20.53 0.69 21.47
CA VAL A 135 -20.44 -0.57 22.20
C VAL A 135 -21.75 -1.32 22.05
N LEU A 136 -21.70 -2.54 21.49
CA LEU A 136 -22.88 -3.36 21.20
C LEU A 136 -22.83 -4.67 22.00
N ASP A 137 -23.71 -4.78 22.99
CA ASP A 137 -23.94 -5.99 23.77
C ASP A 137 -25.25 -6.67 23.33
N CYS A 138 -25.19 -7.31 22.15
CA CYS A 138 -26.31 -8.04 21.59
C CYS A 138 -25.83 -9.18 20.69
N CYS A 139 -26.73 -10.12 20.37
CA CYS A 139 -26.43 -11.22 19.46
C CYS A 139 -26.02 -10.70 18.07
N PHE A 140 -25.07 -11.37 17.43
CA PHE A 140 -24.59 -11.04 16.08
C PHE A 140 -23.96 -9.63 15.96
N SER A 141 -23.61 -9.00 17.10
CA SER A 141 -23.00 -7.67 17.16
C SER A 141 -21.70 -7.56 16.38
N GLY A 142 -20.96 -8.66 16.17
CA GLY A 142 -19.77 -8.71 15.30
C GLY A 142 -20.04 -8.31 13.85
N ARG A 143 -21.30 -8.34 13.38
CA ARG A 143 -21.69 -7.79 12.07
C ARG A 143 -21.51 -6.28 11.99
N ALA A 144 -21.56 -5.56 13.11
CA ALA A 144 -21.21 -4.14 13.15
C ALA A 144 -19.71 -3.88 12.97
N VAL A 145 -18.87 -4.88 13.24
CA VAL A 145 -17.41 -4.84 13.08
C VAL A 145 -17.01 -5.25 11.66
N ASP A 146 -17.67 -6.28 11.11
CA ASP A 146 -17.39 -6.85 9.77
C ASP A 146 -18.04 -6.06 8.62
N VAL A 147 -19.11 -5.30 8.85
CA VAL A 147 -19.66 -4.34 7.85
C VAL A 147 -18.71 -3.14 7.62
N LEU A 148 -17.61 -3.06 8.35
CA LEU A 148 -16.49 -2.16 8.06
C LEU A 148 -15.38 -2.92 7.29
N GLY A 149 -15.41 -4.26 7.26
CA GLY A 149 -14.36 -5.17 6.75
C GLY A 149 -14.58 -5.77 5.36
N ASP A 150 -15.77 -5.63 4.76
CA ASP A 150 -16.07 -6.15 3.41
C ASP A 150 -16.65 -5.06 2.48
N VAL A 151 -16.26 -3.80 2.66
CA VAL A 151 -16.63 -2.70 1.76
C VAL A 151 -15.42 -1.77 1.58
N GLU A 152 -14.54 -2.07 0.63
CA GLU A 152 -13.79 -0.99 -0.02
C GLU A 152 -14.75 -0.29 -1.00
N GLU A 153 -15.04 0.99 -0.72
CA GLU A 153 -15.92 1.92 -1.44
C GLU A 153 -17.36 2.10 -0.91
N GLN A 154 -17.48 2.54 0.35
CA GLN A 154 -18.39 3.63 0.74
C GLN A 154 -17.66 4.54 1.76
N GLU A 155 -17.34 5.79 1.42
CA GLU A 155 -17.34 6.87 2.42
C GLU A 155 -18.81 6.98 2.88
N VAL A 156 -19.10 7.20 4.15
CA VAL A 156 -18.24 7.60 5.24
C VAL A 156 -18.10 6.40 6.16
N ASP A 157 -16.86 5.92 6.30
CA ASP A 157 -16.52 4.84 7.22
C ASP A 157 -16.45 5.46 8.63
N LEU A 158 -17.08 4.86 9.65
CA LEU A 158 -16.97 5.41 11.01
C LEU A 158 -15.51 5.44 11.48
N ALA A 159 -14.67 4.57 10.89
CA ALA A 159 -13.22 4.59 11.10
C ALA A 159 -12.47 5.64 10.24
N ARG A 160 -13.09 6.19 9.18
CA ARG A 160 -12.57 7.35 8.40
C ARG A 160 -13.03 8.70 8.97
N VAL A 161 -14.11 8.74 9.74
CA VAL A 161 -14.34 9.88 10.65
C VAL A 161 -13.20 9.83 11.66
N HIS A 162 -12.37 10.87 11.71
CA HIS A 162 -11.25 10.96 12.66
C HIS A 162 -11.71 10.55 14.07
N GLY A 163 -11.37 9.33 14.53
CA GLY A 163 -11.66 8.84 15.90
C GLY A 163 -12.82 7.85 16.11
N GLY A 164 -13.20 6.95 15.18
CA GLY A 164 -14.24 5.93 15.42
C GLY A 164 -13.76 4.61 16.05
N TYR A 165 -14.50 4.07 17.02
CA TYR A 165 -14.24 2.81 17.72
C TYR A 165 -15.53 2.01 17.89
N VAL A 166 -15.56 0.75 17.43
CA VAL A 166 -16.69 -0.17 17.61
C VAL A 166 -16.22 -1.38 18.42
N LEU A 167 -16.95 -1.75 19.48
CA LEU A 167 -16.71 -2.92 20.32
C LEU A 167 -18.00 -3.74 20.44
N ALA A 168 -17.94 -4.99 20.01
CA ALA A 168 -19.05 -5.92 19.94
C ALA A 168 -18.84 -7.11 20.87
N ALA A 169 -19.90 -7.52 21.57
CA ALA A 169 -19.86 -8.58 22.58
C ALA A 169 -19.71 -10.00 22.00
N ALA A 170 -20.06 -10.23 20.73
CA ALA A 170 -20.03 -11.55 20.10
C ALA A 170 -19.60 -11.48 18.62
N ALA A 171 -19.16 -12.59 18.03
CA ALA A 171 -18.85 -12.68 16.60
C ALA A 171 -20.12 -12.57 15.70
N ARG A 172 -19.91 -12.42 14.37
CA ARG A 172 -20.98 -12.25 13.37
C ARG A 172 -22.09 -13.30 13.38
N ASP A 173 -21.75 -14.53 13.74
CA ASP A 173 -22.65 -15.70 13.74
C ASP A 173 -22.81 -16.30 15.14
N GLU A 174 -22.49 -15.51 16.17
CA GLU A 174 -22.49 -15.93 17.57
C GLU A 174 -23.49 -15.11 18.41
N ARG A 175 -24.06 -15.73 19.44
CA ARG A 175 -25.02 -15.08 20.34
C ARG A 175 -24.29 -14.48 21.54
N ALA A 176 -24.65 -13.25 21.90
CA ALA A 176 -24.25 -12.67 23.17
C ALA A 176 -25.02 -13.37 24.31
N LEU A 177 -24.37 -13.53 25.47
CA LEU A 177 -24.91 -14.33 26.57
C LEU A 177 -25.32 -13.45 27.76
N ALA A 178 -26.53 -13.70 28.25
CA ALA A 178 -27.03 -13.23 29.52
C ALA A 178 -27.26 -14.45 30.43
N THR A 179 -26.53 -14.53 31.54
CA THR A 179 -26.68 -15.65 32.49
C THR A 179 -28.01 -15.50 33.23
N PRO A 180 -28.89 -16.51 33.25
CA PRO A 180 -30.17 -16.43 33.96
C PRO A 180 -29.97 -16.08 35.44
N GLY A 181 -30.63 -15.03 35.91
CA GLY A 181 -30.55 -14.57 37.31
C GLY A 181 -29.30 -13.75 37.65
N ALA A 182 -28.36 -13.56 36.73
CA ALA A 182 -27.23 -12.65 36.94
C ALA A 182 -27.70 -11.18 36.85
N PRO A 183 -27.06 -10.27 37.62
CA PRO A 183 -27.41 -8.85 37.61
C PRO A 183 -27.05 -8.15 36.28
N HIS A 184 -26.09 -8.69 35.54
CA HIS A 184 -25.56 -8.14 34.30
C HIS A 184 -25.46 -9.20 33.19
N THR A 185 -25.44 -8.77 31.93
CA THR A 185 -25.00 -9.62 30.81
C THR A 185 -23.51 -9.92 30.93
N ALA A 186 -23.04 -11.01 30.32
CA ALA A 186 -21.66 -11.47 30.51
C ALA A 186 -20.62 -10.41 30.07
N PHE A 187 -20.83 -9.81 28.91
CA PHE A 187 -19.93 -8.78 28.37
C PHE A 187 -19.95 -7.51 29.24
N THR A 188 -21.14 -6.96 29.50
CA THR A 188 -21.26 -5.71 30.25
C THR A 188 -20.84 -5.86 31.71
N GLY A 189 -21.09 -7.01 32.33
CA GLY A 189 -20.63 -7.32 33.67
C GLY A 189 -19.11 -7.23 33.80
N GLU A 190 -18.35 -7.79 32.86
CA GLU A 190 -16.88 -7.66 32.87
C GLU A 190 -16.41 -6.24 32.54
N LEU A 191 -17.12 -5.51 31.67
CA LEU A 191 -16.80 -4.10 31.40
C LEU A 191 -16.99 -3.23 32.65
N ILE A 192 -18.10 -3.40 33.38
CA ILE A 192 -18.36 -2.73 34.65
C ILE A 192 -17.29 -3.10 35.67
N ARG A 193 -16.93 -4.40 35.75
CA ARG A 193 -15.89 -4.89 36.65
C ARG A 193 -14.53 -4.26 36.36
N LEU A 194 -14.15 -4.15 35.09
CA LEU A 194 -12.94 -3.47 34.68
C LEU A 194 -12.93 -2.00 35.13
N LEU A 195 -14.01 -1.26 34.85
CA LEU A 195 -14.08 0.17 35.20
C LEU A 195 -14.10 0.39 36.72
N SER A 196 -14.64 -0.55 37.50
CA SER A 196 -14.82 -0.44 38.95
C SER A 196 -13.64 -0.97 39.74
N GLU A 197 -13.12 -2.14 39.38
CA GLU A 197 -12.05 -2.85 40.10
C GLU A 197 -10.68 -2.64 39.44
N GLY A 198 -10.63 -2.46 38.13
CA GLY A 198 -9.41 -2.35 37.34
C GLY A 198 -8.84 -3.68 36.82
N ASP A 199 -7.80 -3.59 36.00
CA ASP A 199 -6.98 -4.74 35.58
C ASP A 199 -5.63 -4.69 36.31
N PRO A 200 -5.30 -5.67 37.18
CA PRO A 200 -3.99 -5.77 37.80
C PRO A 200 -2.82 -5.89 36.80
N GLU A 201 -3.09 -6.40 35.59
CA GLU A 201 -2.12 -6.48 34.48
C GLU A 201 -2.16 -5.25 33.55
N GLY A 202 -3.06 -4.29 33.82
CA GLY A 202 -3.23 -3.06 33.06
C GLY A 202 -2.25 -1.96 33.48
N THR A 203 -2.17 -0.88 32.70
CA THR A 203 -1.31 0.26 33.06
C THR A 203 -2.03 1.19 34.06
N GLN A 204 -1.40 2.31 34.43
CA GLN A 204 -1.99 3.31 35.33
C GLN A 204 -3.34 3.88 34.82
N GLN A 205 -3.57 3.87 33.50
CA GLN A 205 -4.78 4.42 32.88
C GLN A 205 -5.45 3.37 32.02
N LEU A 206 -6.75 3.13 32.22
CA LEU A 206 -7.56 2.28 31.37
C LEU A 206 -7.89 3.02 30.07
N THR A 207 -7.30 2.60 28.96
CA THR A 207 -7.66 3.06 27.61
C THR A 207 -8.65 2.10 26.94
N LEU A 208 -9.24 2.50 25.81
CA LEU A 208 -10.07 1.59 24.99
C LEU A 208 -9.30 0.32 24.59
N ARG A 209 -8.00 0.46 24.25
CA ARG A 209 -7.09 -0.66 23.97
C ARG A 209 -7.01 -1.65 25.14
N GLN A 210 -6.86 -1.12 26.36
CA GLN A 210 -6.75 -1.94 27.57
C GLN A 210 -8.08 -2.59 27.91
N ALA A 211 -9.19 -1.88 27.72
CA ALA A 211 -10.51 -2.44 27.91
C ALA A 211 -10.77 -3.62 26.97
N ASN A 212 -10.43 -3.50 25.69
CA ASN A 212 -10.53 -4.61 24.77
C ASN A 212 -9.59 -5.77 25.15
N ARG A 213 -8.33 -5.49 25.48
CA ARG A 213 -7.36 -6.54 25.87
C ARG A 213 -7.80 -7.31 27.11
N TYR A 214 -8.35 -6.61 28.10
CA TYR A 214 -8.92 -7.24 29.29
C TYR A 214 -10.11 -8.14 28.94
N LEU A 215 -11.07 -7.62 28.17
CA LEU A 215 -12.29 -8.35 27.80
C LEU A 215 -11.96 -9.58 26.94
N ASP A 216 -11.04 -9.46 25.97
CA ASP A 216 -10.59 -10.55 25.11
C ASP A 216 -9.84 -11.65 25.88
N ARG A 217 -9.23 -11.31 27.01
CA ARG A 217 -8.60 -12.27 27.92
C ARG A 217 -9.61 -12.94 28.86
N ILE A 218 -10.47 -12.16 29.50
CA ILE A 218 -11.32 -12.61 30.61
C ILE A 218 -12.59 -13.32 30.14
N LEU A 219 -13.26 -12.81 29.10
CA LEU A 219 -14.51 -13.41 28.61
C LEU A 219 -14.30 -14.87 28.18
N PRO A 220 -13.29 -15.22 27.34
CA PRO A 220 -13.09 -16.61 26.92
C PRO A 220 -12.64 -17.51 28.06
N ALA A 221 -11.83 -16.98 28.99
CA ALA A 221 -11.39 -17.72 30.17
C ALA A 221 -12.57 -18.12 31.08
N ARG A 222 -13.69 -17.37 31.03
CA ARG A 222 -14.94 -17.66 31.73
C ARG A 222 -15.97 -18.40 30.86
N GLY A 223 -15.58 -18.83 29.65
CA GLY A 223 -16.44 -19.57 28.72
C GLY A 223 -17.45 -18.71 27.96
N PHE A 224 -17.24 -17.39 27.91
CA PHE A 224 -18.08 -16.45 27.17
C PHE A 224 -17.51 -16.13 25.77
N PRO A 225 -18.34 -15.64 24.83
CA PRO A 225 -17.90 -15.19 23.50
C PRO A 225 -16.72 -14.23 23.54
N ARG A 226 -15.80 -14.36 22.57
CA ARG A 226 -14.72 -13.38 22.37
C ARG A 226 -15.30 -12.07 21.84
N PRO A 227 -14.95 -10.91 22.43
CA PRO A 227 -15.35 -9.63 21.89
C PRO A 227 -14.68 -9.38 20.53
N ARG A 228 -15.33 -8.61 19.67
CA ARG A 228 -14.79 -8.12 18.39
C ARG A 228 -14.70 -6.61 18.45
N HIS A 229 -13.64 -6.04 17.91
CA HIS A 229 -13.54 -4.59 17.84
C HIS A 229 -12.91 -4.13 16.53
N ARG A 230 -13.15 -2.87 16.19
CA ARG A 230 -12.44 -2.14 15.15
C ARG A 230 -12.27 -0.70 15.58
N ALA A 231 -11.12 -0.14 15.28
CA ALA A 231 -10.73 1.20 15.65
C ALA A 231 -10.18 1.94 14.43
N SER A 232 -10.45 3.24 14.32
CA SER A 232 -9.67 4.17 13.51
C SER A 232 -8.29 4.38 14.13
N GLU A 233 -7.38 5.01 13.41
CA GLU A 233 -6.07 5.37 13.99
C GLU A 233 -6.24 6.20 15.28
N TRP A 234 -5.40 5.92 16.29
CA TRP A 234 -5.24 6.64 17.56
C TRP A 234 -6.38 6.56 18.62
N ILE A 235 -7.62 6.24 18.27
CA ILE A 235 -8.76 6.20 19.22
C ILE A 235 -8.57 5.16 20.33
N GLU A 236 -7.83 4.08 20.08
CA GLU A 236 -7.59 3.02 21.07
C GLU A 236 -6.84 3.52 22.32
N ASP A 237 -6.11 4.63 22.20
CA ASP A 237 -5.37 5.24 23.30
C ASP A 237 -6.20 6.31 24.05
N LEU A 238 -7.48 6.48 23.69
CA LEU A 238 -8.42 7.29 24.45
C LEU A 238 -8.56 6.72 25.87
N VAL A 239 -8.25 7.57 26.85
CA VAL A 239 -8.28 7.23 28.28
C VAL A 239 -9.73 7.27 28.76
N LEU A 240 -10.21 6.13 29.25
CA LEU A 240 -11.52 5.99 29.90
C LEU A 240 -11.46 6.53 31.33
N CYS A 241 -10.56 5.98 32.13
CA CYS A 241 -10.39 6.30 33.54
C CYS A 241 -9.01 5.87 34.07
N PRO A 242 -8.57 6.38 35.24
CA PRO A 242 -7.47 5.77 35.98
C PRO A 242 -7.79 4.31 36.36
N ASN A 243 -6.80 3.42 36.30
CA ASN A 243 -6.95 2.01 36.63
C ASN A 243 -6.95 1.78 38.17
N PRO A 244 -8.06 1.39 38.81
CA PRO A 244 -8.12 1.21 40.27
C PRO A 244 -7.27 0.04 40.80
N ALA A 245 -7.03 -0.97 39.96
CA ALA A 245 -6.19 -2.13 40.28
C ALA A 245 -4.70 -1.83 40.08
N TYR A 246 -4.35 -0.70 39.45
CA TYR A 246 -2.95 -0.33 39.31
C TYR A 246 -2.35 -0.14 40.70
N ARG A 247 -1.40 -1.00 41.00
CA ARG A 247 -0.49 -0.81 42.12
C ARG A 247 0.82 -0.42 41.46
N PRO A 248 1.32 0.82 41.67
CA PRO A 248 2.72 1.08 41.40
C PRO A 248 3.49 -0.02 42.11
N LEU A 249 4.33 -0.75 41.39
CA LEU A 249 5.28 -1.63 42.06
C LEU A 249 5.94 -0.78 43.15
N PRO A 250 5.93 -1.22 44.42
CA PRO A 250 6.62 -0.46 45.44
C PRO A 250 8.04 -0.25 44.92
N LEU A 251 8.46 1.02 44.87
CA LEU A 251 9.87 1.36 44.77
C LEU A 251 10.53 0.48 45.84
N SER A 252 11.20 -0.58 45.41
CA SER A 252 11.88 -1.45 46.35
C SER A 252 12.83 -0.54 47.10
N PRO A 253 12.90 -0.62 48.45
CA PRO A 253 13.96 0.07 49.16
C PRO A 253 15.25 -0.35 48.47
N VAL A 254 16.02 0.63 48.02
CA VAL A 254 17.35 0.44 47.43
C VAL A 254 18.12 -0.45 48.39
N LEU A 255 18.20 -1.74 48.07
CA LEU A 255 19.22 -2.59 48.65
C LEU A 255 20.52 -2.09 48.04
N PRO A 256 21.56 -1.80 48.85
CA PRO A 256 22.86 -1.48 48.28
C PRO A 256 23.28 -2.70 47.47
N ALA A 257 23.36 -2.53 46.15
CA ALA A 257 23.98 -3.50 45.29
C ALA A 257 25.39 -3.79 45.83
N PRO A 258 25.84 -5.05 45.87
CA PRO A 258 27.23 -5.33 46.21
C PRO A 258 28.10 -4.58 45.21
N ALA A 259 28.96 -3.70 45.74
CA ALA A 259 29.87 -2.91 44.94
C ALA A 259 30.74 -3.82 44.07
N ARG A 260 30.48 -3.84 42.76
CA ARG A 260 31.46 -4.28 41.76
C ARG A 260 31.40 -3.40 40.51
N VAL A 261 32.35 -2.46 40.51
CA VAL A 261 33.14 -1.89 39.42
C VAL A 261 32.40 -1.14 38.31
N ASP A 262 32.15 0.14 38.59
CA ASP A 262 32.64 1.31 37.83
C ASP A 262 33.16 1.07 36.40
N ALA A 263 32.25 0.88 35.45
CA ALA A 263 32.34 1.53 34.15
C ALA A 263 30.94 1.52 33.52
N MET A 264 30.31 2.69 33.37
CA MET A 264 29.12 2.78 32.52
C MET A 264 29.49 2.36 31.10
N PRO A 265 28.67 1.52 30.43
CA PRO A 265 28.91 1.19 29.04
C PRO A 265 28.94 2.46 28.19
N GLN A 266 30.12 2.76 27.63
CA GLN A 266 30.38 3.99 26.87
C GLN A 266 29.65 4.03 25.52
N SER A 267 29.16 2.88 25.02
CA SER A 267 28.51 2.78 23.71
C SER A 267 27.27 1.88 23.75
N CYS A 268 26.25 2.27 22.98
CA CYS A 268 25.02 1.49 22.81
C CYS A 268 25.28 0.32 21.84
N PRO A 269 24.97 -0.94 22.22
CA PRO A 269 25.20 -2.09 21.33
C PRO A 269 24.19 -2.14 20.17
N TYR A 270 23.06 -1.44 20.28
CA TYR A 270 22.03 -1.39 19.25
C TYR A 270 22.24 -0.17 18.33
N PRO A 271 22.40 -0.37 17.01
CA PRO A 271 22.76 0.69 16.06
C PRO A 271 21.58 1.60 15.70
N GLY A 272 20.34 1.22 16.07
CA GLY A 272 19.13 1.93 15.68
C GLY A 272 18.71 1.57 14.25
N LEU A 273 18.34 2.57 13.45
CA LEU A 273 17.98 2.38 12.04
C LEU A 273 19.17 2.06 11.13
N VAL A 274 20.41 2.26 11.61
CA VAL A 274 21.63 1.97 10.85
C VAL A 274 21.90 0.45 10.86
N ALA A 275 22.35 -0.10 9.73
CA ALA A 275 22.79 -1.49 9.66
C ALA A 275 24.10 -1.71 10.46
N PHE A 276 24.27 -2.90 11.05
CA PHE A 276 25.53 -3.26 11.70
C PHE A 276 26.67 -3.30 10.67
N GLY A 277 27.73 -2.54 10.94
CA GLY A 277 28.98 -2.57 10.16
C GLY A 277 30.02 -3.53 10.74
N LEU A 278 31.14 -3.69 10.03
CA LEU A 278 32.26 -4.53 10.47
C LEU A 278 32.81 -4.16 11.86
N SER A 279 32.85 -2.86 12.18
CA SER A 279 33.30 -2.35 13.50
C SER A 279 32.37 -2.72 14.65
N GLN A 280 31.12 -3.10 14.36
CA GLN A 280 30.10 -3.48 15.33
C GLN A 280 29.84 -4.99 15.34
N ALA A 281 30.66 -5.78 14.62
CA ALA A 281 30.48 -7.21 14.48
C ALA A 281 30.48 -7.98 15.81
N GLN A 282 31.08 -7.42 16.86
CA GLN A 282 31.03 -8.00 18.20
C GLN A 282 29.61 -8.02 18.80
N TRP A 283 28.71 -7.12 18.37
CA TRP A 283 27.33 -7.01 18.83
C TRP A 283 26.32 -7.68 17.89
N PHE A 284 26.77 -8.33 16.81
CA PHE A 284 25.90 -8.96 15.82
C PHE A 284 25.69 -10.44 16.13
N PHE A 285 24.48 -10.81 16.55
CA PHE A 285 24.11 -12.17 16.98
C PHE A 285 22.78 -12.63 16.35
N GLY A 286 22.47 -13.92 16.46
CA GLY A 286 21.22 -14.52 15.98
C GLY A 286 21.23 -14.87 14.49
N ARG A 287 22.38 -14.88 13.82
CA ARG A 287 22.51 -15.21 12.39
C ARG A 287 23.67 -16.18 12.11
N GLU A 288 24.16 -16.87 13.13
CA GLU A 288 25.35 -17.72 13.07
C GLU A 288 25.22 -18.86 12.05
N GLN A 289 24.04 -19.49 11.97
CA GLN A 289 23.77 -20.54 10.99
C GLN A 289 23.86 -20.03 9.55
N LEU A 290 23.23 -18.89 9.28
CA LEU A 290 23.21 -18.27 7.97
C LEU A 290 24.59 -17.74 7.54
N ILE A 291 25.37 -17.19 8.47
CA ILE A 291 26.77 -16.79 8.23
C ILE A 291 27.60 -18.02 7.85
N THR A 292 27.43 -19.13 8.56
CA THR A 292 28.16 -20.39 8.29
C THR A 292 27.80 -20.94 6.92
N GLU A 293 26.51 -20.97 6.57
CA GLU A 293 26.06 -21.39 5.24
C GLU A 293 26.64 -20.49 4.14
N LEU A 294 26.61 -19.16 4.32
CA LEU A 294 27.12 -18.21 3.35
C LEU A 294 28.64 -18.36 3.13
N ALA A 295 29.41 -18.53 4.22
CA ALA A 295 30.85 -18.81 4.13
C ALA A 295 31.13 -20.16 3.45
N GLY A 296 30.32 -21.19 3.73
CA GLY A 296 30.41 -22.50 3.08
C GLY A 296 30.12 -22.44 1.58
N ARG A 297 29.08 -21.70 1.17
CA ARG A 297 28.77 -21.47 -0.25
C ARG A 297 29.88 -20.71 -0.96
N LEU A 298 30.47 -19.70 -0.32
CA LEU A 298 31.63 -18.98 -0.87
C LEU A 298 32.84 -19.89 -1.09
N ALA A 299 33.11 -20.81 -0.16
CA ALA A 299 34.16 -21.81 -0.33
C ALA A 299 33.84 -22.78 -1.47
N GLY A 300 32.58 -23.22 -1.60
CA GLY A 300 32.13 -24.04 -2.73
C GLY A 300 32.20 -23.31 -4.07
N SER A 301 32.11 -21.98 -4.06
CA SER A 301 32.26 -21.13 -5.25
C SER A 301 33.72 -20.91 -5.68
N MET A 302 34.69 -21.54 -5.04
CA MET A 302 36.09 -21.49 -5.49
C MET A 302 36.26 -22.01 -6.93
N ASP A 303 35.48 -23.02 -7.31
CA ASP A 303 35.48 -23.63 -8.64
C ASP A 303 34.38 -23.10 -9.57
N LEU A 304 33.54 -22.18 -9.07
CA LEU A 304 32.40 -21.63 -9.80
C LEU A 304 32.76 -20.26 -10.40
N SER A 305 32.33 -20.04 -11.64
CA SER A 305 32.61 -18.83 -12.40
C SER A 305 31.57 -17.71 -12.26
N ASP A 306 30.72 -17.73 -11.22
CA ASP A 306 29.56 -16.83 -11.13
C ASP A 306 29.44 -16.12 -9.76
N PRO A 307 28.88 -14.90 -9.71
CA PRO A 307 28.54 -14.24 -8.45
C PRO A 307 27.57 -15.06 -7.59
N LEU A 308 27.70 -14.97 -6.27
CA LEU A 308 26.74 -15.50 -5.31
C LEU A 308 25.67 -14.45 -5.01
N VAL A 309 24.39 -14.81 -5.17
CA VAL A 309 23.27 -13.90 -4.91
C VAL A 309 22.65 -14.21 -3.55
N LEU A 310 22.61 -13.20 -2.68
CA LEU A 310 21.89 -13.18 -1.41
C LEU A 310 20.59 -12.40 -1.60
N MET A 311 19.44 -13.05 -1.47
CA MET A 311 18.14 -12.46 -1.78
C MET A 311 17.26 -12.37 -0.54
N GLY A 312 16.45 -11.33 -0.41
CA GLY A 312 15.40 -11.29 0.62
C GLY A 312 14.69 -9.95 0.67
N PRO A 313 13.54 -9.86 1.35
CA PRO A 313 12.77 -8.61 1.46
C PRO A 313 13.54 -7.49 2.16
N SER A 314 13.00 -6.26 2.14
CA SER A 314 13.65 -5.12 2.81
C SER A 314 13.62 -5.35 4.34
N GLY A 315 14.55 -4.74 5.08
CA GLY A 315 14.53 -4.80 6.56
C GLY A 315 14.74 -6.18 7.22
N THR A 316 15.05 -7.26 6.49
CA THR A 316 15.38 -8.59 7.07
C THR A 316 16.83 -8.72 7.58
N GLY A 317 17.63 -7.65 7.47
CA GLY A 317 18.99 -7.57 8.00
C GLY A 317 20.11 -7.96 7.03
N LYS A 318 19.85 -8.01 5.71
CA LYS A 318 20.85 -8.38 4.67
C LYS A 318 22.16 -7.57 4.77
N SER A 319 22.07 -6.25 4.86
CA SER A 319 23.25 -5.38 4.98
C SER A 319 24.07 -5.65 6.25
N SER A 320 23.39 -5.92 7.37
CA SER A 320 24.05 -6.31 8.63
C SER A 320 24.70 -7.68 8.53
N LEU A 321 24.03 -8.64 7.89
CA LEU A 321 24.57 -9.98 7.63
C LEU A 321 25.82 -9.91 6.76
N LEU A 322 25.82 -9.11 5.70
CA LEU A 322 26.98 -8.94 4.81
C LEU A 322 28.13 -8.22 5.50
N GLY A 323 27.88 -7.07 6.13
CA GLY A 323 28.91 -6.23 6.75
C GLY A 323 29.46 -6.79 8.07
N ALA A 324 28.59 -6.96 9.06
CA ALA A 324 28.98 -7.38 10.41
C ALA A 324 29.11 -8.90 10.56
N GLY A 325 28.30 -9.67 9.84
CA GLY A 325 28.33 -11.13 9.87
C GLY A 325 29.45 -11.71 9.00
N LEU A 326 29.25 -11.69 7.69
CA LEU A 326 30.09 -12.36 6.71
C LEU A 326 31.53 -11.84 6.73
N LEU A 327 31.76 -10.54 6.52
CA LEU A 327 33.12 -10.00 6.43
C LEU A 327 33.93 -10.21 7.72
N SER A 328 33.26 -10.16 8.88
CA SER A 328 33.87 -10.47 10.18
C SER A 328 34.23 -11.95 10.29
N ALA A 329 33.32 -12.85 9.91
CA ALA A 329 33.55 -14.28 9.93
C ALA A 329 34.70 -14.70 8.99
N LEU A 330 34.77 -14.13 7.79
CA LEU A 330 35.88 -14.35 6.85
C LEU A 330 37.23 -13.90 7.44
N GLY A 331 37.27 -12.72 8.06
CA GLY A 331 38.49 -12.22 8.74
C GLY A 331 38.91 -13.04 9.96
N LYS A 332 37.97 -13.79 10.55
CA LYS A 332 38.22 -14.78 11.62
C LYS A 332 38.57 -16.17 11.09
N GLY A 333 38.56 -16.39 9.77
CA GLY A 333 38.91 -17.66 9.14
C GLY A 333 37.77 -18.67 9.05
N ALA A 334 36.51 -18.22 9.03
CA ALA A 334 35.35 -19.10 8.90
C ALA A 334 35.25 -19.82 7.54
N MET A 335 35.99 -19.34 6.52
CA MET A 335 36.01 -20.01 5.22
C MET A 335 37.01 -21.18 5.25
N PRO A 336 36.59 -22.41 4.90
CA PRO A 336 37.44 -23.61 4.94
C PRO A 336 38.43 -23.68 3.76
N VAL A 337 39.11 -22.58 3.45
CA VAL A 337 40.14 -22.49 2.40
C VAL A 337 41.44 -21.97 3.03
N PRO A 338 42.57 -22.70 2.92
CA PRO A 338 43.85 -22.27 3.45
C PRO A 338 44.26 -20.87 2.95
N GLY A 339 44.73 -20.00 3.85
CA GLY A 339 45.17 -18.64 3.49
C GLY A 339 44.05 -17.63 3.23
N SER A 340 42.78 -18.06 3.22
CA SER A 340 41.63 -17.16 2.96
C SER A 340 41.43 -16.05 3.99
N ARG A 341 41.88 -16.26 5.22
CA ARG A 341 41.79 -15.28 6.31
C ARG A 341 42.49 -13.95 5.98
N THR A 342 43.49 -13.96 5.10
CA THR A 342 44.26 -12.75 4.73
C THR A 342 43.79 -12.11 3.44
N TRP A 343 42.71 -12.61 2.84
CA TRP A 343 42.18 -12.06 1.59
C TRP A 343 41.61 -10.65 1.79
N PRO A 344 41.84 -9.71 0.86
CA PRO A 344 41.21 -8.40 0.95
C PRO A 344 39.70 -8.50 0.82
N HIS A 345 38.99 -7.67 1.58
CA HIS A 345 37.55 -7.52 1.50
C HIS A 345 37.20 -6.11 0.99
N LEU A 346 36.21 -6.02 0.12
CA LEU A 346 35.65 -4.77 -0.36
C LEU A 346 34.13 -4.82 -0.30
N LEU A 347 33.51 -3.88 0.41
CA LEU A 347 32.07 -3.67 0.46
C LEU A 347 31.74 -2.39 -0.30
N ILE A 348 30.82 -2.48 -1.25
CA ILE A 348 30.31 -1.32 -2.00
C ILE A 348 28.78 -1.35 -2.04
N THR A 349 28.19 -0.16 -2.13
CA THR A 349 26.77 0.03 -2.44
C THR A 349 26.69 0.84 -3.74
N PRO A 350 26.01 0.35 -4.79
CA PRO A 350 25.89 1.08 -6.05
C PRO A 350 25.28 2.48 -5.87
N THR A 351 25.67 3.41 -6.74
CA THR A 351 25.18 4.80 -6.74
C THR A 351 24.62 5.18 -8.11
N GLU A 352 24.30 6.46 -8.33
CA GLU A 352 23.98 7.00 -9.66
C GLU A 352 25.11 6.73 -10.70
N HIS A 353 26.35 6.53 -10.23
CA HIS A 353 27.55 6.21 -11.01
C HIS A 353 28.28 4.98 -10.44
N PRO A 354 27.78 3.76 -10.65
CA PRO A 354 28.29 2.56 -10.00
C PRO A 354 29.74 2.22 -10.38
N LEU A 355 30.19 2.57 -11.60
CA LEU A 355 31.59 2.39 -11.98
C LEU A 355 32.52 3.34 -11.22
N ALA A 356 32.09 4.58 -10.99
CA ALA A 356 32.86 5.55 -10.23
C ALA A 356 33.00 5.12 -8.76
N GLU A 357 31.92 4.63 -8.14
CA GLU A 357 31.96 4.13 -6.76
C GLU A 357 32.91 2.94 -6.63
N LEU A 358 32.82 1.95 -7.53
CA LEU A 358 33.73 0.80 -7.55
C LEU A 358 35.19 1.24 -7.69
N ALA A 359 35.48 2.16 -8.61
CA ALA A 359 36.84 2.63 -8.85
C ALA A 359 37.41 3.39 -7.64
N THR A 360 36.63 4.27 -7.01
CA THR A 360 37.03 5.01 -5.79
C THR A 360 37.32 4.07 -4.63
N ARG A 361 36.51 3.00 -4.47
CA ARG A 361 36.70 2.02 -3.40
C ARG A 361 37.93 1.15 -3.64
N LEU A 362 38.21 0.81 -4.89
CA LEU A 362 39.40 0.07 -5.30
C LEU A 362 40.68 0.91 -5.22
N GLU A 363 40.63 2.22 -5.45
CA GLU A 363 41.79 3.11 -5.33
C GLU A 363 42.51 2.93 -3.98
N ARG A 364 41.74 2.84 -2.88
CA ARG A 364 42.30 2.63 -1.53
C ARG A 364 43.02 1.29 -1.37
N LEU A 365 42.66 0.28 -2.16
CA LEU A 365 43.23 -1.07 -2.09
C LEU A 365 44.37 -1.30 -3.10
N ALA A 366 44.25 -0.70 -4.29
CA ALA A 366 45.14 -0.89 -5.43
C ALA A 366 46.19 0.23 -5.60
N GLY A 367 45.98 1.41 -5.00
CA GLY A 367 46.89 2.55 -5.13
C GLY A 367 46.89 3.22 -6.50
N VAL A 368 45.90 2.91 -7.35
CA VAL A 368 45.70 3.51 -8.68
C VAL A 368 44.62 4.59 -8.58
N PRO A 369 44.81 5.79 -9.15
CA PRO A 369 43.79 6.84 -9.13
C PRO A 369 42.44 6.36 -9.68
N GLY A 370 41.36 6.52 -8.92
CA GLY A 370 40.04 6.00 -9.25
C GLY A 370 39.48 6.55 -10.57
N ALA A 371 39.82 7.80 -10.92
CA ALA A 371 39.40 8.39 -12.19
C ALA A 371 40.00 7.68 -13.43
N SER A 372 41.23 7.18 -13.32
CA SER A 372 41.87 6.39 -14.40
C SER A 372 41.25 5.00 -14.46
N LEU A 373 41.10 4.35 -13.30
CA LEU A 373 40.51 3.03 -13.18
C LEU A 373 39.08 2.98 -13.73
N ARG A 374 38.27 4.01 -13.44
CA ARG A 374 36.92 4.14 -14.00
C ARG A 374 36.94 4.10 -15.53
N LYS A 375 37.78 4.91 -16.17
CA LYS A 375 37.87 4.99 -17.64
C LYS A 375 38.31 3.67 -18.26
N GLU A 376 39.22 2.96 -17.61
CA GLU A 376 39.67 1.64 -18.05
C GLU A 376 38.51 0.62 -18.02
N ILE A 377 37.79 0.52 -16.90
CA ILE A 377 36.65 -0.40 -16.76
C ILE A 377 35.51 -0.03 -17.71
N GLU A 378 35.26 1.26 -17.94
CA GLU A 378 34.23 1.77 -18.86
C GLU A 378 34.57 1.48 -20.33
N SER A 379 35.85 1.27 -20.66
CA SER A 379 36.29 0.85 -21.99
C SER A 379 36.20 -0.66 -22.21
N ASP A 380 36.49 -1.45 -21.18
CA ASP A 380 36.52 -2.92 -21.24
C ASP A 380 36.28 -3.50 -19.83
N PRO A 381 35.21 -4.28 -19.60
CA PRO A 381 34.91 -4.87 -18.29
C PRO A 381 36.02 -5.79 -17.76
N LEU A 382 36.83 -6.39 -18.65
CA LEU A 382 37.94 -7.28 -18.28
C LEU A 382 39.10 -6.54 -17.59
N ARG A 383 39.15 -5.20 -17.70
CA ARG A 383 40.16 -4.39 -17.00
C ARG A 383 40.06 -4.52 -15.48
N LEU A 384 38.85 -4.75 -14.95
CA LEU A 384 38.69 -5.02 -13.52
C LEU A 384 39.43 -6.29 -13.08
N VAL A 385 39.39 -7.35 -13.89
CA VAL A 385 40.11 -8.61 -13.63
C VAL A 385 41.62 -8.36 -13.55
N ALA A 386 42.17 -7.61 -14.49
CA ALA A 386 43.59 -7.27 -14.50
C ALA A 386 44.01 -6.47 -13.26
N VAL A 387 43.25 -5.44 -12.90
CA VAL A 387 43.53 -4.57 -11.75
C VAL A 387 43.49 -5.35 -10.43
N ILE A 388 42.50 -6.23 -10.24
CA ILE A 388 42.43 -7.07 -9.04
C ILE A 388 43.63 -8.02 -8.97
N ARG A 389 44.03 -8.64 -10.09
CA ARG A 389 45.21 -9.52 -10.14
C ARG A 389 46.50 -8.76 -9.79
N GLU A 390 46.69 -7.56 -10.34
CA GLU A 390 47.86 -6.72 -10.04
C GLU A 390 47.90 -6.30 -8.57
N MET A 391 46.76 -5.87 -8.03
CA MET A 391 46.62 -5.57 -6.60
C MET A 391 46.97 -6.77 -5.72
N LEU A 392 46.45 -7.96 -6.02
CA LEU A 392 46.74 -9.18 -5.26
C LEU A 392 48.23 -9.57 -5.35
N LYS A 393 48.84 -9.45 -6.54
CA LYS A 393 50.29 -9.67 -6.72
C LYS A 393 51.13 -8.68 -5.91
N ALA A 394 50.79 -7.40 -5.95
CA ALA A 394 51.49 -6.36 -5.20
C ALA A 394 51.41 -6.60 -3.67
N ARG A 395 50.27 -7.09 -3.19
CA ARG A 395 50.07 -7.44 -1.77
C ARG A 395 50.77 -8.73 -1.34
N ALA A 396 50.95 -9.69 -2.24
CA ALA A 396 51.52 -11.00 -1.90
C ALA A 396 53.03 -10.97 -1.59
N GLY A 397 53.80 -10.04 -2.17
CA GLY A 397 55.26 -9.99 -2.01
C GLY A 397 55.96 -11.33 -2.33
N GLN A 398 57.12 -11.62 -1.71
CA GLN A 398 57.81 -12.94 -1.81
C GLN A 398 57.07 -14.09 -1.10
N THR A 399 55.98 -13.81 -0.37
CA THR A 399 55.12 -14.78 0.33
C THR A 399 53.89 -15.11 -0.51
N ALA A 400 54.12 -15.65 -1.71
CA ALA A 400 53.04 -16.05 -2.61
C ALA A 400 52.24 -17.21 -2.00
N ILE A 401 51.09 -16.91 -1.39
CA ILE A 401 50.03 -17.89 -1.21
C ILE A 401 49.33 -17.98 -2.58
N THR A 402 49.55 -19.08 -3.30
CA THR A 402 48.82 -19.41 -4.52
C THR A 402 47.31 -19.44 -4.23
N GLY A 403 46.49 -18.82 -5.10
CA GLY A 403 45.03 -18.81 -4.97
C GLY A 403 44.42 -17.67 -4.14
N SER A 404 45.14 -16.58 -3.85
CA SER A 404 44.57 -15.38 -3.19
C SER A 404 43.48 -14.71 -4.05
N ARG A 405 42.37 -14.29 -3.44
CA ARG A 405 41.23 -13.63 -4.12
C ARG A 405 40.76 -12.39 -3.38
N LEU A 406 40.08 -11.48 -4.07
CA LEU A 406 39.32 -10.39 -3.46
C LEU A 406 37.90 -10.87 -3.11
N VAL A 407 37.45 -10.65 -1.88
CA VAL A 407 36.02 -10.81 -1.54
C VAL A 407 35.32 -9.48 -1.80
N LEU A 408 34.52 -9.43 -2.87
CA LEU A 408 33.80 -8.23 -3.30
C LEU A 408 32.31 -8.39 -2.98
N VAL A 409 31.83 -7.64 -2.00
CA VAL A 409 30.43 -7.57 -1.62
C VAL A 409 29.80 -6.32 -2.23
N VAL A 410 28.75 -6.51 -3.01
CA VAL A 410 27.91 -5.45 -3.56
C VAL A 410 26.56 -5.52 -2.85
N ASP A 411 26.38 -4.70 -1.83
CA ASP A 411 25.15 -4.62 -1.05
C ASP A 411 24.17 -3.61 -1.68
N GLN A 412 22.86 -3.84 -1.49
CA GLN A 412 21.79 -3.09 -2.16
C GLN A 412 22.01 -3.03 -3.68
N PHE A 413 22.22 -4.20 -4.30
CA PHE A 413 22.49 -4.32 -5.73
C PHE A 413 21.35 -3.77 -6.60
N GLU A 414 20.11 -3.77 -6.09
CA GLU A 414 18.96 -3.12 -6.71
C GLU A 414 19.21 -1.65 -7.07
N GLU A 415 20.11 -0.94 -6.39
CA GLU A 415 20.41 0.48 -6.63
C GLU A 415 21.00 0.72 -8.03
N VAL A 416 21.55 -0.32 -8.66
CA VAL A 416 21.97 -0.30 -10.07
C VAL A 416 20.79 -0.06 -11.01
N PHE A 417 19.58 -0.49 -10.64
CA PHE A 417 18.38 -0.32 -11.47
C PHE A 417 17.60 0.94 -11.13
N THR A 418 17.65 1.41 -9.88
CA THR A 418 16.89 2.57 -9.40
C THR A 418 17.66 3.89 -9.50
N GLN A 419 18.97 3.91 -9.27
CA GLN A 419 19.78 5.15 -9.27
C GLN A 419 20.51 5.37 -10.61
N CYS A 420 21.04 4.30 -11.21
CA CYS A 420 21.84 4.43 -12.43
C CYS A 420 20.95 4.56 -13.67
N ALA A 421 20.80 5.81 -14.15
CA ALA A 421 20.03 6.11 -15.36
C ALA A 421 20.77 5.74 -16.66
N ASP A 422 22.10 5.64 -16.64
CA ASP A 422 22.89 5.28 -17.82
C ASP A 422 22.93 3.76 -18.01
N VAL A 423 22.15 3.29 -18.99
CA VAL A 423 22.03 1.86 -19.32
C VAL A 423 23.38 1.24 -19.67
N ARG A 424 24.27 1.98 -20.33
CA ARG A 424 25.59 1.49 -20.72
C ARG A 424 26.50 1.35 -19.51
N GLU A 425 26.57 2.38 -18.65
CA GLU A 425 27.34 2.32 -17.40
C GLU A 425 26.89 1.13 -16.54
N ARG A 426 25.57 0.95 -16.40
CA ARG A 426 24.96 -0.20 -15.72
C ARG A 426 25.41 -1.54 -16.30
N GLN A 427 25.33 -1.72 -17.62
CA GLN A 427 25.74 -2.97 -18.27
C GLN A 427 27.24 -3.25 -18.09
N MET A 428 28.08 -2.21 -18.17
CA MET A 428 29.53 -2.33 -17.96
C MET A 428 29.86 -2.73 -16.52
N PHE A 429 29.20 -2.12 -15.54
CA PHE A 429 29.35 -2.47 -14.13
C PHE A 429 28.99 -3.93 -13.86
N ILE A 430 27.81 -4.38 -14.32
CA ILE A 430 27.35 -5.76 -14.16
C ILE A 430 28.32 -6.74 -14.83
N SER A 431 28.75 -6.43 -16.05
CA SER A 431 29.68 -7.26 -16.80
C SER A 431 31.05 -7.36 -16.12
N ALA A 432 31.54 -6.27 -15.53
CA ALA A 432 32.82 -6.25 -14.83
C ALA A 432 32.76 -7.13 -13.56
N LEU A 433 31.67 -7.08 -12.79
CA LEU A 433 31.46 -7.95 -11.63
C LEU A 433 31.44 -9.44 -12.02
N CYS A 434 30.72 -9.78 -13.10
CA CYS A 434 30.66 -11.16 -13.59
C CYS A 434 32.01 -11.63 -14.15
N ALA A 435 32.76 -10.74 -14.83
CA ALA A 435 34.12 -11.03 -15.29
C ALA A 435 35.08 -11.29 -14.11
N ALA A 436 34.99 -10.48 -13.04
CA ALA A 436 35.78 -10.67 -11.83
C ALA A 436 35.46 -11.99 -11.10
N ALA A 437 34.20 -12.44 -11.15
CA ALA A 437 33.77 -13.72 -10.58
C ALA A 437 34.13 -14.93 -11.47
N SER A 438 34.21 -14.75 -12.79
CA SER A 438 34.50 -15.85 -13.74
C SER A 438 35.98 -16.02 -14.07
N GLY A 439 36.79 -14.96 -13.96
CA GLY A 439 38.23 -15.00 -14.23
C GLY A 439 38.64 -15.00 -15.70
N ASP A 440 37.67 -14.89 -16.62
CA ASP A 440 37.86 -14.85 -18.09
C ASP A 440 38.75 -15.99 -18.62
N GLY A 441 38.36 -17.24 -18.29
CA GLY A 441 39.08 -18.45 -18.70
C GLY A 441 40.32 -18.80 -17.86
N GLY A 442 40.66 -17.99 -16.85
CA GLY A 442 41.67 -18.30 -15.83
C GLY A 442 41.08 -18.39 -14.41
N GLU A 443 41.93 -18.48 -13.38
CA GLU A 443 41.46 -18.47 -12.00
C GLU A 443 40.71 -17.16 -11.67
N PRO A 444 39.51 -17.25 -11.06
CA PRO A 444 38.74 -16.10 -10.63
C PRO A 444 39.53 -15.21 -9.66
N PRO A 445 39.78 -13.93 -9.99
CA PRO A 445 40.50 -13.02 -9.09
C PRO A 445 39.63 -12.55 -7.90
N ALA A 446 38.31 -12.73 -7.97
CA ALA A 446 37.39 -12.30 -6.92
C ALA A 446 36.28 -13.32 -6.63
N LEU A 447 35.83 -13.34 -5.38
CA LEU A 447 34.56 -13.92 -4.96
C LEU A 447 33.55 -12.78 -4.83
N VAL A 448 32.54 -12.75 -5.70
CA VAL A 448 31.55 -11.67 -5.75
C VAL A 448 30.27 -12.11 -5.04
N VAL A 449 29.78 -11.29 -4.12
CA VAL A 449 28.50 -11.48 -3.42
C VAL A 449 27.58 -10.30 -3.73
N LEU A 450 26.38 -10.57 -4.21
CA LEU A 450 25.36 -9.57 -4.52
C LEU A 450 24.22 -9.65 -3.49
N GLY A 451 24.02 -8.62 -2.69
CA GLY A 451 22.85 -8.46 -1.83
C GLY A 451 21.71 -7.82 -2.62
N LEU A 452 20.57 -8.52 -2.76
CA LEU A 452 19.49 -8.15 -3.66
C LEU A 452 18.13 -8.22 -2.96
N ARG A 453 17.26 -7.23 -3.17
CA ARG A 453 15.84 -7.34 -2.79
C ARG A 453 15.07 -8.30 -3.69
N SER A 454 14.12 -9.05 -3.12
CA SER A 454 13.34 -10.06 -3.83
C SER A 454 12.50 -9.52 -5.00
N ASP A 455 12.01 -8.27 -4.90
CA ASP A 455 11.26 -7.57 -5.96
C ASP A 455 12.12 -7.17 -7.18
N PHE A 456 13.45 -7.25 -7.08
CA PHE A 456 14.38 -6.98 -8.19
C PHE A 456 14.90 -8.25 -8.89
N HIS A 457 14.34 -9.42 -8.58
CA HIS A 457 14.68 -10.68 -9.25
C HIS A 457 14.52 -10.57 -10.77
N ASP A 458 13.39 -10.07 -11.26
CA ASP A 458 13.08 -10.05 -12.70
C ASP A 458 13.96 -9.07 -13.47
N HIS A 459 14.34 -7.96 -12.84
CA HIS A 459 15.31 -7.01 -13.38
C HIS A 459 16.69 -7.66 -13.59
N CYS A 460 17.13 -8.48 -12.63
CA CYS A 460 18.37 -9.23 -12.75
C CYS A 460 18.24 -10.38 -13.78
N ALA A 461 17.08 -11.04 -13.86
CA ALA A 461 16.82 -12.09 -14.84
C ALA A 461 16.85 -11.58 -16.30
N ALA A 462 16.45 -10.32 -16.50
CA ALA A 462 16.57 -9.63 -17.79
C ALA A 462 18.02 -9.30 -18.19
N CYS A 463 18.99 -9.44 -17.29
CA CYS A 463 20.42 -9.21 -17.57
C CYS A 463 21.13 -10.53 -17.88
N PRO A 464 21.57 -10.79 -19.14
CA PRO A 464 22.15 -12.08 -19.52
C PRO A 464 23.37 -12.49 -18.69
N ALA A 465 24.22 -11.54 -18.30
CA ALA A 465 25.42 -11.79 -17.49
C ALA A 465 25.11 -12.34 -16.08
N LEU A 466 23.93 -12.06 -15.53
CA LEU A 466 23.53 -12.49 -14.17
C LEU A 466 22.69 -13.78 -14.18
N GLN A 467 22.17 -14.21 -15.32
CA GLN A 467 21.33 -15.42 -15.41
C GLN A 467 22.00 -16.68 -14.84
N PRO A 468 23.30 -16.95 -15.08
CA PRO A 468 23.97 -18.12 -14.50
C PRO A 468 23.96 -18.11 -12.96
N ALA A 469 24.20 -16.94 -12.35
CA ALA A 469 24.16 -16.75 -10.90
C ALA A 469 22.76 -17.00 -10.33
N LEU A 470 21.71 -16.49 -11.01
CA LEU A 470 20.32 -16.66 -10.57
C LEU A 470 19.82 -18.11 -10.70
N ARG A 471 20.28 -18.88 -11.68
CA ARG A 471 19.89 -20.30 -11.86
C ARG A 471 20.41 -21.22 -10.77
N LYS A 472 21.50 -20.85 -10.09
CA LYS A 472 22.15 -21.68 -9.05
C LYS A 472 21.52 -21.56 -7.66
N ALA A 473 20.26 -21.13 -7.59
CA ALA A 473 19.46 -20.90 -6.39
C ALA A 473 20.07 -19.86 -5.43
N PRO A 474 19.63 -18.59 -5.48
CA PRO A 474 20.01 -17.55 -4.54
C PRO A 474 19.84 -18.00 -3.08
N LEU A 475 20.73 -17.57 -2.19
CA LEU A 475 20.57 -17.79 -0.75
C LEU A 475 19.52 -16.81 -0.23
N PHE A 476 18.40 -17.32 0.29
CA PHE A 476 17.31 -16.48 0.77
C PHE A 476 17.47 -16.11 2.25
N VAL A 477 17.37 -14.82 2.58
CA VAL A 477 17.40 -14.27 3.93
C VAL A 477 15.97 -14.08 4.42
N GLY A 478 15.48 -15.08 5.15
CA GLY A 478 14.17 -15.05 5.78
C GLY A 478 14.12 -14.24 7.08
N PRO A 479 12.92 -14.11 7.67
CA PRO A 479 12.75 -13.54 9.01
C PRO A 479 13.57 -14.32 10.05
N MET A 480 13.96 -13.64 11.13
CA MET A 480 14.64 -14.30 12.25
C MET A 480 13.65 -15.18 13.02
N THR A 481 14.12 -16.33 13.48
CA THR A 481 13.36 -17.14 14.44
C THR A 481 13.28 -16.45 15.80
N THR A 482 12.37 -16.88 16.68
CA THR A 482 12.25 -16.34 18.03
C THR A 482 13.54 -16.48 18.84
N ASP A 483 14.27 -17.58 18.67
CA ASP A 483 15.55 -17.81 19.34
C ASP A 483 16.65 -16.91 18.77
N GLU A 484 16.71 -16.78 17.44
CA GLU A 484 17.62 -15.84 16.77
C GLU A 484 17.37 -14.39 17.24
N LEU A 485 16.10 -13.97 17.33
CA LEU A 485 15.72 -12.65 17.84
C LEU A 485 16.12 -12.47 19.30
N ARG A 486 15.89 -13.50 20.13
CA ARG A 486 16.27 -13.49 21.55
C ARG A 486 17.78 -13.32 21.70
N ASP A 487 18.58 -14.02 20.91
CA ASP A 487 20.04 -13.88 20.86
C ASP A 487 20.46 -12.47 20.41
N ALA A 488 19.80 -11.93 19.38
CA ALA A 488 20.06 -10.59 18.87
C ALA A 488 19.68 -9.46 19.86
N ILE A 489 18.81 -9.74 20.84
CA ILE A 489 18.47 -8.81 21.92
C ILE A 489 19.39 -9.01 23.13
N THR A 490 19.54 -10.24 23.60
CA THR A 490 20.18 -10.52 24.90
C THR A 490 21.69 -10.42 24.86
N ARG A 491 22.33 -11.07 23.89
CA ARG A 491 23.79 -11.22 23.83
C ARG A 491 24.53 -9.89 23.64
N PRO A 492 24.08 -8.93 22.79
CA PRO A 492 24.73 -7.62 22.70
C PRO A 492 24.69 -6.84 24.02
N ALA A 493 23.61 -6.96 24.79
CA ALA A 493 23.48 -6.34 26.10
C ALA A 493 24.48 -6.95 27.10
N GLU A 494 24.51 -8.28 27.19
CA GLU A 494 25.38 -9.03 28.10
C GLU A 494 26.86 -8.68 27.91
N ILE A 495 27.37 -8.74 26.68
CA ILE A 495 28.79 -8.45 26.41
C ILE A 495 29.14 -6.97 26.58
N SER A 496 28.13 -6.10 26.62
CA SER A 496 28.28 -4.67 26.87
C SER A 496 28.07 -4.32 28.35
N GLY A 497 27.88 -5.31 29.24
CA GLY A 497 27.62 -5.09 30.65
C GLY A 497 26.27 -4.43 30.94
N LEU A 498 25.30 -4.58 30.04
CA LEU A 498 23.93 -4.13 30.24
C LEU A 498 23.08 -5.27 30.80
N GLU A 499 22.20 -4.94 31.75
CA GLU A 499 21.20 -5.86 32.29
C GLU A 499 19.85 -5.60 31.61
N LEU A 500 19.12 -6.66 31.29
CA LEU A 500 17.74 -6.56 30.80
C LEU A 500 16.79 -6.88 31.96
N GLN A 501 15.86 -5.97 32.25
CA GLN A 501 14.86 -6.21 33.29
C GLN A 501 14.07 -7.50 32.97
N PRO A 502 13.79 -8.38 33.96
CA PRO A 502 12.97 -9.57 33.76
C PRO A 502 11.65 -9.25 33.06
N GLY A 503 11.31 -10.03 32.03
CA GLY A 503 10.11 -9.85 31.21
C GLY A 503 10.26 -8.86 30.04
N LEU A 504 11.29 -8.00 30.01
CA LEU A 504 11.47 -7.04 28.90
C LEU A 504 11.62 -7.75 27.54
N VAL A 505 12.43 -8.81 27.49
CA VAL A 505 12.66 -9.57 26.25
C VAL A 505 11.38 -10.21 25.74
N ASP A 506 10.55 -10.76 26.63
CA ASP A 506 9.29 -11.40 26.24
C ASP A 506 8.28 -10.36 25.74
N ILE A 507 8.25 -9.16 26.33
CA ILE A 507 7.44 -8.05 25.82
C ILE A 507 7.93 -7.61 24.45
N LEU A 508 9.24 -7.44 24.24
CA LEU A 508 9.83 -7.09 22.94
C LEU A 508 9.49 -8.11 21.85
N LEU A 509 9.65 -9.41 22.15
CA LEU A 509 9.34 -10.49 21.21
C LEU A 509 7.85 -10.55 20.86
N ARG A 510 6.98 -10.35 21.86
CA ARG A 510 5.52 -10.28 21.64
C ARG A 510 5.13 -9.05 20.83
N ASP A 511 5.67 -7.88 21.16
CA ASP A 511 5.40 -6.62 20.45
C ASP A 511 5.91 -6.66 19.01
N PHE A 512 7.01 -7.37 18.76
CA PHE A 512 7.51 -7.64 17.40
C PHE A 512 6.60 -8.62 16.61
N GLY A 513 5.79 -9.42 17.31
CA GLY A 513 4.94 -10.46 16.72
C GLY A 513 5.64 -11.81 16.51
N ALA A 514 6.72 -12.09 17.24
CA ALA A 514 7.51 -13.31 17.10
C ALA A 514 6.82 -14.58 17.65
N ASP A 515 5.72 -14.44 18.40
CA ASP A 515 4.94 -15.55 18.97
C ASP A 515 3.75 -15.98 18.09
N GLY A 516 3.51 -15.29 16.96
CA GLY A 516 2.39 -15.55 16.05
C GLY A 516 1.01 -15.21 16.62
N THR A 517 0.93 -14.57 17.80
CA THR A 517 -0.34 -14.29 18.51
C THR A 517 -0.77 -12.82 18.45
N ALA A 518 0.11 -11.89 18.06
CA ALA A 518 -0.19 -10.48 17.82
C ALA A 518 -0.35 -10.17 16.33
N ARG A 519 -1.07 -9.07 15.98
CA ARG A 519 -0.96 -8.43 14.65
C ARG A 519 0.53 -8.17 14.41
N SER A 520 1.18 -8.99 13.60
CA SER A 520 2.64 -8.96 13.50
C SER A 520 3.07 -7.61 12.96
N VAL A 521 4.10 -7.02 13.56
CA VAL A 521 4.94 -6.09 12.80
C VAL A 521 5.40 -6.89 11.59
N ALA A 522 5.34 -6.32 10.38
CA ALA A 522 5.66 -7.09 9.17
C ALA A 522 7.01 -7.82 9.37
N PRO A 523 7.18 -9.07 8.89
CA PRO A 523 8.41 -9.86 9.06
C PRO A 523 9.73 -9.16 8.67
N GLU A 524 9.62 -8.00 8.02
CA GLU A 524 10.61 -7.08 7.47
C GLU A 524 11.02 -5.94 8.41
N SER A 525 10.78 -6.06 9.72
CA SER A 525 10.80 -4.91 10.65
C SER A 525 11.96 -4.87 11.66
N LEU A 526 13.06 -5.59 11.43
CA LEU A 526 14.24 -5.55 12.31
C LEU A 526 14.79 -4.13 12.58
N PRO A 527 14.75 -3.17 11.63
CA PRO A 527 15.16 -1.79 11.90
C PRO A 527 14.31 -1.13 13.00
N LEU A 528 13.01 -1.42 13.08
CA LEU A 528 12.12 -0.90 14.12
C LEU A 528 12.50 -1.47 15.49
N LEU A 529 12.77 -2.78 15.58
CA LEU A 529 13.24 -3.42 16.82
C LEU A 529 14.58 -2.82 17.29
N SER A 530 15.56 -2.69 16.39
CA SER A 530 16.86 -2.11 16.71
C SER A 530 16.74 -0.64 17.15
N HIS A 531 15.85 0.14 16.53
CA HIS A 531 15.55 1.51 16.94
C HIS A 531 14.91 1.56 18.33
N ALA A 532 13.91 0.73 18.60
CA ALA A 532 13.25 0.66 19.90
C ALA A 532 14.23 0.25 21.02
N LEU A 533 15.13 -0.70 20.77
CA LEU A 533 16.19 -1.10 21.72
C LEU A 533 17.17 0.04 22.01
N ARG A 534 17.58 0.78 20.97
CA ARG A 534 18.43 1.96 21.15
C ARG A 534 17.72 3.07 21.91
N ALA A 535 16.45 3.32 21.63
CA ALA A 535 15.64 4.28 22.38
C ALA A 535 15.50 3.84 23.85
N THR A 536 15.25 2.55 24.09
CA THR A 536 15.23 1.96 25.44
C THR A 536 16.56 2.14 26.16
N TRP A 537 17.69 1.99 25.46
CA TRP A 537 19.02 2.26 26.00
C TRP A 537 19.21 3.73 26.40
N LYS A 538 18.62 4.69 25.66
CA LYS A 538 18.64 6.11 26.04
C LYS A 538 17.79 6.38 27.30
N HIS A 539 16.75 5.58 27.53
CA HIS A 539 15.85 5.66 28.70
C HIS A 539 16.19 4.65 29.81
N ARG A 540 17.40 4.10 29.81
CA ARG A 540 17.84 3.09 30.79
C ARG A 540 18.08 3.69 32.18
N GLU A 541 18.03 2.84 33.20
CA GLU A 541 18.42 3.20 34.57
C GLU A 541 19.78 2.57 34.88
N GLY A 542 20.84 3.39 34.97
CA GLY A 542 22.20 2.89 35.15
C GLY A 542 22.66 2.02 33.97
N CYS A 543 22.86 0.72 34.24
CA CYS A 543 23.18 -0.29 33.22
C CYS A 543 21.97 -1.16 32.84
N THR A 544 20.78 -0.88 33.38
CA THR A 544 19.60 -1.74 33.21
C THR A 544 18.64 -1.15 32.17
N LEU A 545 18.38 -1.91 31.11
CA LEU A 545 17.29 -1.67 30.16
C LEU A 545 15.97 -2.07 30.84
N THR A 546 15.09 -1.10 31.09
CA THR A 546 13.87 -1.30 31.86
C THR A 546 12.63 -1.40 30.97
N VAL A 547 11.59 -2.08 31.46
CA VAL A 547 10.25 -2.11 30.83
C VAL A 547 9.66 -0.71 30.77
N ALA A 548 9.89 0.11 31.81
CA ALA A 548 9.46 1.51 31.83
C ALA A 548 10.17 2.35 30.75
N GLY A 549 11.49 2.16 30.60
CA GLY A 549 12.29 2.82 29.57
C GLY A 549 11.85 2.43 28.16
N TYR A 550 11.48 1.16 27.95
CA TYR A 550 10.92 0.70 26.67
C TYR A 550 9.52 1.24 26.41
N ALA A 551 8.62 1.23 27.40
CA ALA A 551 7.29 1.81 27.26
C ALA A 551 7.33 3.32 26.94
N ALA A 552 8.30 4.06 27.50
CA ALA A 552 8.51 5.47 27.20
C ALA A 552 8.88 5.74 25.73
N THR A 553 9.37 4.73 25.00
CA THR A 553 9.63 4.84 23.55
C THR A 553 8.36 4.75 22.71
N GLY A 554 7.23 4.31 23.27
CA GLY A 554 6.00 4.02 22.54
C GLY A 554 5.97 2.65 21.86
N TYR A 555 6.78 1.71 22.35
CA TYR A 555 6.93 0.35 21.81
C TYR A 555 7.51 0.33 20.38
N ILE A 556 7.67 -0.84 19.77
CA ILE A 556 8.36 -1.00 18.48
C ILE A 556 7.65 -0.19 17.39
N GLY A 557 6.32 -0.27 17.33
CA GLY A 557 5.50 0.38 16.30
C GLY A 557 5.63 1.91 16.26
N ASN A 558 5.72 2.59 17.40
CA ASN A 558 5.74 4.06 17.46
C ASN A 558 7.11 4.66 17.80
N SER A 559 8.13 3.82 18.05
CA SER A 559 9.46 4.30 18.47
C SER A 559 10.12 5.26 17.48
N VAL A 560 9.98 5.02 16.18
CA VAL A 560 10.50 5.89 15.13
C VAL A 560 9.71 7.19 15.05
N ASP A 561 8.37 7.10 15.03
CA ASP A 561 7.48 8.27 15.01
C ASP A 561 7.75 9.22 16.17
N ASN A 562 7.75 8.69 17.41
CA ASN A 562 8.02 9.48 18.61
C ASN A 562 9.38 10.18 18.55
N THR A 563 10.41 9.51 18.02
CA THR A 563 11.73 10.13 17.85
C THR A 563 11.69 11.22 16.79
N ALA A 564 11.04 10.97 15.65
CA ALA A 564 10.96 11.92 14.55
C ALA A 564 10.13 13.17 14.90
N GLU A 565 8.96 13.00 15.54
CA GLU A 565 8.13 14.10 16.03
C GLU A 565 8.81 14.88 17.14
N ALA A 566 9.54 14.23 18.06
CA ALA A 566 10.28 14.94 19.11
C ALA A 566 11.40 15.82 18.54
N ILE A 567 12.09 15.37 17.49
CA ILE A 567 13.12 16.16 16.79
C ILE A 567 12.46 17.27 15.96
N TYR A 568 11.42 16.96 15.22
CA TYR A 568 10.70 17.94 14.40
C TYR A 568 10.07 19.05 15.25
N GLY A 569 9.56 18.72 16.43
CA GLY A 569 8.99 19.67 17.39
C GLY A 569 9.99 20.64 18.02
N GLN A 570 11.29 20.35 17.95
CA GLN A 570 12.35 21.26 18.41
C GLN A 570 12.63 22.37 17.38
N PHE A 571 12.28 22.15 16.12
CA PHE A 571 12.52 23.10 15.04
C PHE A 571 11.53 24.28 15.07
N ASN A 572 12.03 25.49 14.82
CA ASN A 572 11.19 26.65 14.56
C ASN A 572 10.52 26.55 13.17
N SER A 573 9.61 27.47 12.84
CA SER A 573 8.84 27.42 11.58
C SER A 573 9.70 27.43 10.31
N THR A 574 10.87 28.08 10.35
CA THR A 574 11.84 28.13 9.24
C THR A 574 12.59 26.82 9.09
N GLU A 575 13.06 26.25 10.20
CA GLU A 575 13.74 24.95 10.24
C GLU A 575 12.79 23.82 9.85
N GLN A 576 11.53 23.87 10.28
CA GLN A 576 10.49 22.89 9.90
C GLN A 576 10.24 22.86 8.38
N GLN A 577 10.13 24.02 7.74
CA GLN A 577 10.01 24.11 6.28
C GLN A 577 11.27 23.58 5.57
N THR A 578 12.44 23.89 6.11
CA THR A 578 13.73 23.40 5.59
C THR A 578 13.84 21.88 5.74
N CYS A 579 13.44 21.34 6.88
CA CYS A 579 13.39 19.90 7.18
C CYS A 579 12.48 19.16 6.20
N ARG A 580 11.25 19.65 6.00
CA ARG A 580 10.32 19.10 5.01
C ARG A 580 10.93 19.07 3.62
N SER A 581 11.50 20.21 3.17
CA SER A 581 12.14 20.30 1.85
C SER A 581 13.30 19.31 1.73
N LEU A 582 14.22 19.27 2.69
CA LEU A 582 15.38 18.38 2.66
C LEU A 582 14.98 16.90 2.59
N LEU A 583 14.06 16.46 3.46
CA LEU A 583 13.63 15.06 3.48
C LEU A 583 12.98 14.64 2.17
N LEU A 584 12.14 15.49 1.57
CA LEU A 584 11.53 15.21 0.26
C LEU A 584 12.55 15.10 -0.89
N HIS A 585 13.70 15.78 -0.81
CA HIS A 585 14.79 15.61 -1.78
C HIS A 585 15.53 14.27 -1.61
N LEU A 586 15.43 13.64 -0.44
CA LEU A 586 16.02 12.34 -0.13
C LEU A 586 15.05 11.18 -0.40
N VAL A 587 13.92 11.41 -1.07
CA VAL A 587 12.92 10.39 -1.42
C VAL A 587 12.88 10.16 -2.94
N HIS A 588 12.86 8.90 -3.32
CA HIS A 588 12.57 8.43 -4.68
C HIS A 588 11.15 7.86 -4.75
N ILE A 589 10.35 8.30 -5.73
CA ILE A 589 8.96 7.85 -5.89
C ILE A 589 8.92 6.75 -6.93
N GLY A 590 8.53 5.55 -6.53
CA GLY A 590 8.46 4.38 -7.41
C GLY A 590 7.40 4.52 -8.52
N GLU A 591 7.72 4.02 -9.71
CA GLU A 591 6.78 3.79 -10.82
C GLU A 591 6.22 2.36 -10.74
N GLY A 592 5.29 2.13 -9.80
CA GLY A 592 4.69 0.80 -9.57
C GLY A 592 5.42 -0.05 -8.52
N THR A 593 6.48 0.46 -7.91
CA THR A 593 7.18 -0.11 -6.75
C THR A 593 6.99 0.76 -5.50
N GLN A 594 7.41 0.27 -4.33
CA GLN A 594 7.42 1.06 -3.08
C GLN A 594 8.34 2.28 -3.20
N ASP A 595 8.05 3.31 -2.38
CA ASP A 595 8.93 4.49 -2.26
C ASP A 595 10.26 4.08 -1.65
N ALA A 596 11.34 4.64 -2.19
CA ALA A 596 12.70 4.31 -1.78
C ALA A 596 13.41 5.57 -1.28
N ARG A 597 14.45 5.36 -0.49
CA ARG A 597 15.36 6.46 -0.13
C ARG A 597 16.28 6.80 -1.30
N ARG A 598 16.74 8.04 -1.36
CA ARG A 598 17.69 8.53 -2.35
C ARG A 598 18.93 9.08 -1.66
N ARG A 599 20.09 8.71 -2.18
CA ARG A 599 21.39 9.27 -1.79
C ARG A 599 21.71 10.50 -2.63
N VAL A 600 21.99 11.62 -1.98
CA VAL A 600 22.22 12.92 -2.63
C VAL A 600 23.58 13.49 -2.20
N ASN A 601 24.27 14.19 -3.11
CA ASN A 601 25.52 14.89 -2.76
C ASN A 601 25.26 16.02 -1.74
N ARG A 602 25.96 15.96 -0.59
CA ARG A 602 25.79 16.89 0.55
C ARG A 602 26.05 18.35 0.14
N ILE A 603 27.17 18.59 -0.54
CA ILE A 603 27.60 19.93 -0.91
C ILE A 603 26.57 20.56 -1.84
N ARG A 604 26.10 19.80 -2.82
CA ARG A 604 25.08 20.24 -3.76
C ARG A 604 23.72 20.45 -3.11
N LEU A 605 23.29 19.54 -2.22
CA LEU A 605 22.02 19.67 -1.49
C LEU A 605 21.99 20.95 -0.63
N LEU A 606 23.09 21.25 0.06
CA LEU A 606 23.22 22.48 0.85
C LEU A 606 23.29 23.73 -0.02
N HIS A 607 24.05 23.70 -1.10
CA HIS A 607 24.18 24.81 -2.04
C HIS A 607 22.85 25.14 -2.75
N ASP A 608 22.08 24.11 -3.11
CA ASP A 608 20.81 24.25 -3.80
C ASP A 608 19.65 24.62 -2.84
N SER A 609 19.90 24.59 -1.52
CA SER A 609 18.94 25.05 -0.51
C SER A 609 18.80 26.57 -0.52
N PRO A 610 17.57 27.13 -0.39
CA PRO A 610 17.37 28.57 -0.22
C PRO A 610 18.08 29.14 1.03
N ARG A 611 18.37 28.29 2.02
CA ARG A 611 18.99 28.65 3.30
C ARG A 611 20.06 27.60 3.66
N PRO A 612 21.29 27.71 3.15
CA PRO A 612 22.32 26.69 3.34
C PRO A 612 22.71 26.46 4.80
N ASP A 613 22.86 27.51 5.60
CA ASP A 613 23.26 27.41 7.01
C ASP A 613 22.19 26.68 7.84
N THR A 614 20.91 27.08 7.70
CA THR A 614 19.79 26.40 8.34
C THR A 614 19.66 24.94 7.87
N ALA A 615 19.90 24.68 6.59
CA ALA A 615 19.86 23.31 6.07
C ALA A 615 20.96 22.44 6.67
N ALA A 616 22.16 22.99 6.88
CA ALA A 616 23.25 22.28 7.54
C ALA A 616 22.88 21.96 9.00
N GLU A 617 22.36 22.92 9.76
CA GLU A 617 21.93 22.72 11.16
C GLU A 617 20.82 21.66 11.31
N VAL A 618 19.82 21.72 10.44
CA VAL A 618 18.73 20.72 10.39
C VAL A 618 19.28 19.34 10.05
N LEU A 619 20.18 19.21 9.07
CA LEU A 619 20.81 17.93 8.73
C LEU A 619 21.63 17.36 9.89
N GLU A 620 22.42 18.19 10.59
CA GLU A 620 23.20 17.74 11.75
C GLU A 620 22.30 17.25 12.89
N THR A 621 21.16 17.92 13.12
CA THR A 621 20.19 17.50 14.14
C THR A 621 19.50 16.18 13.76
N LEU A 622 19.07 16.04 12.50
CA LEU A 622 18.52 14.78 11.97
C LEU A 622 19.55 13.64 12.03
N ALA A 623 20.82 13.93 11.76
CA ALA A 623 21.92 12.98 11.84
C ALA A 623 22.22 12.55 13.29
N GLY A 624 22.20 13.48 14.24
CA GLY A 624 22.34 13.19 15.67
C GLY A 624 21.23 12.27 16.20
N ALA A 625 20.03 12.35 15.61
CA ALA A 625 18.92 11.45 15.88
C ALA A 625 18.93 10.15 15.04
N GLN A 626 19.90 9.99 14.12
CA GLN A 626 20.00 8.90 13.15
C GLN A 626 18.78 8.74 12.23
N LEU A 627 18.02 9.80 11.98
CA LEU A 627 16.95 9.79 10.99
C LEU A 627 17.52 9.93 9.56
N VAL A 628 18.65 10.63 9.45
CA VAL A 628 19.42 10.82 8.23
C VAL A 628 20.87 10.37 8.48
N THR A 629 21.50 9.76 7.48
CA THR A 629 22.92 9.42 7.50
C THR A 629 23.68 10.44 6.65
N VAL A 630 24.68 11.06 7.25
CA VAL A 630 25.56 12.05 6.60
C VAL A 630 26.95 11.47 6.54
N GLU A 631 27.44 11.20 5.33
CA GLU A 631 28.83 10.86 5.06
C GLU A 631 29.60 12.10 4.56
N ALA A 632 30.89 11.94 4.26
CA ALA A 632 31.76 13.04 3.83
C ALA A 632 31.18 13.84 2.64
N GLU A 633 30.60 13.14 1.65
CA GLU A 633 30.09 13.77 0.42
C GLU A 633 28.60 13.54 0.17
N THR A 634 27.91 12.72 0.98
CA THR A 634 26.55 12.28 0.67
C THR A 634 25.63 12.32 1.88
N VAL A 635 24.34 12.51 1.61
CA VAL A 635 23.25 12.52 2.58
C VAL A 635 22.15 11.57 2.08
N GLU A 636 21.60 10.77 2.98
CA GLU A 636 20.45 9.90 2.71
C GLU A 636 19.62 9.69 3.96
N ILE A 637 18.35 9.31 3.81
CA ILE A 637 17.55 8.82 4.93
C ILE A 637 18.19 7.52 5.45
N THR A 638 18.35 7.39 6.77
CA THR A 638 19.08 6.26 7.36
C THR A 638 18.45 4.91 7.01
N HIS A 639 17.12 4.83 6.97
CA HIS A 639 16.41 3.64 6.54
C HIS A 639 15.04 3.99 5.93
N GLU A 640 14.62 3.23 4.91
CA GLU A 640 13.31 3.37 4.24
C GLU A 640 12.10 3.23 5.18
N VAL A 641 12.30 2.63 6.37
CA VAL A 641 11.25 2.49 7.37
C VAL A 641 10.74 3.87 7.80
N LEU A 642 11.59 4.90 7.78
CA LEU A 642 11.18 6.26 8.11
C LEU A 642 10.10 6.80 7.17
N LEU A 643 10.06 6.34 5.90
CA LEU A 643 9.09 6.80 4.90
C LEU A 643 7.66 6.36 5.22
N HIS A 644 7.51 5.31 6.03
CA HIS A 644 6.21 4.72 6.36
C HIS A 644 5.89 4.77 7.86
N ALA A 645 6.90 4.67 8.73
CA ALA A 645 6.75 4.70 10.18
C ALA A 645 6.63 6.12 10.76
N TRP A 646 6.91 7.16 9.97
CA TRP A 646 6.69 8.55 10.38
C TRP A 646 5.50 9.15 9.58
N PRO A 647 4.29 9.23 10.18
CA PRO A 647 3.07 9.63 9.48
C PRO A 647 3.18 11.01 8.79
N ARG A 648 3.89 11.96 9.40
CA ARG A 648 4.09 13.29 8.83
C ARG A 648 4.88 13.27 7.53
N LEU A 649 5.99 12.52 7.47
CA LEU A 649 6.78 12.39 6.24
C LEU A 649 5.97 11.68 5.15
N ARG A 650 5.25 10.62 5.52
CA ARG A 650 4.34 9.93 4.60
C ARG A 650 3.29 10.87 4.02
N GLN A 651 2.63 11.66 4.86
CA GLN A 651 1.66 12.67 4.41
C GLN A 651 2.30 13.67 3.46
N TRP A 652 3.51 14.17 3.74
CA TRP A 652 4.20 15.08 2.82
C TRP A 652 4.51 14.47 1.45
N ILE A 653 4.82 13.18 1.41
CA ILE A 653 5.04 12.43 0.17
C ILE A 653 3.72 12.28 -0.59
N ASP A 654 2.64 11.91 0.09
CA ASP A 654 1.34 11.67 -0.51
C ASP A 654 0.68 12.96 -1.03
N ASP A 655 0.81 14.07 -0.29
CA ASP A 655 0.28 15.39 -0.64
C ASP A 655 0.84 15.94 -1.97
N ASP A 656 2.08 15.59 -2.34
CA ASP A 656 2.78 16.13 -3.52
C ASP A 656 3.40 15.04 -4.41
N ARG A 657 2.83 13.82 -4.40
CA ARG A 657 3.40 12.66 -5.10
C ARG A 657 3.60 12.89 -6.60
N SER A 658 2.67 13.60 -7.25
CA SER A 658 2.78 13.99 -8.66
C SER A 658 3.86 15.05 -8.90
N GLY A 659 3.99 16.02 -7.98
CA GLY A 659 5.03 17.05 -8.04
C GLY A 659 6.43 16.49 -7.81
N LEU A 660 6.59 15.54 -6.88
CA LEU A 660 7.86 14.85 -6.63
C LEU A 660 8.33 14.03 -7.85
N ARG A 661 7.40 13.43 -8.61
CA ARG A 661 7.75 12.77 -9.89
C ARG A 661 8.25 13.76 -10.94
N ILE A 662 7.58 14.92 -11.07
CA ILE A 662 8.03 15.98 -11.97
C ILE A 662 9.40 16.50 -11.54
N HIS A 663 9.61 16.71 -10.25
CA HIS A 663 10.91 17.09 -9.67
C HIS A 663 12.01 16.10 -10.06
N GLN A 664 11.78 14.81 -9.84
CA GLN A 664 12.76 13.75 -10.15
C GLN A 664 13.08 13.68 -11.65
N GLN A 665 12.07 13.70 -12.51
CA GLN A 665 12.29 13.71 -13.96
C GLN A 665 13.05 14.97 -14.42
N LEU A 666 12.68 16.14 -13.89
CA LEU A 666 13.32 17.41 -14.23
C LEU A 666 14.76 17.48 -13.74
N ALA A 667 15.05 16.92 -12.54
CA ALA A 667 16.42 16.84 -12.03
C ALA A 667 17.30 16.01 -12.97
N ARG A 668 16.85 14.80 -13.34
CA ARG A 668 17.57 13.90 -14.27
C ARG A 668 17.83 14.57 -15.61
N ASP A 669 16.81 15.16 -16.22
CA ASP A 669 16.94 15.74 -17.56
C ASP A 669 17.82 17.00 -17.56
N ALA A 670 17.76 17.81 -16.50
CA ALA A 670 18.63 18.98 -16.36
C ALA A 670 20.11 18.59 -16.18
N GLU A 671 20.40 17.50 -15.47
CA GLU A 671 21.77 16.97 -15.32
C GLU A 671 22.30 16.35 -16.61
N VAL A 672 21.47 15.59 -17.33
CA VAL A 672 21.81 15.05 -18.64
C VAL A 672 22.07 16.15 -19.66
N TRP A 673 21.31 17.26 -19.58
CA TRP A 673 21.53 18.45 -20.40
C TRP A 673 22.84 19.15 -20.06
N GLU A 674 23.15 19.37 -18.78
CA GLU A 674 24.40 20.01 -18.36
C GLU A 674 25.62 19.17 -18.78
N ARG A 675 25.58 17.85 -18.57
CA ARG A 675 26.65 16.93 -18.98
C ARG A 675 26.89 16.92 -20.49
N ASN A 676 25.83 17.02 -21.29
CA ASN A 676 25.91 17.01 -22.75
C ASN A 676 26.20 18.41 -23.34
N GLY A 677 26.91 19.27 -22.59
CA GLY A 677 27.31 20.59 -23.06
C GLY A 677 26.12 21.52 -23.36
N ARG A 678 25.00 21.31 -22.66
CA ARG A 678 23.75 22.07 -22.83
C ARG A 678 23.12 21.97 -24.23
N ASN A 679 23.12 20.78 -24.83
CA ASN A 679 22.58 20.53 -26.16
C ASN A 679 21.10 20.98 -26.30
N PRO A 680 20.77 21.91 -27.23
CA PRO A 680 19.41 22.40 -27.44
C PRO A 680 18.37 21.33 -27.81
N ALA A 681 18.80 20.16 -28.30
CA ALA A 681 17.91 19.04 -28.64
C ALA A 681 17.22 18.43 -27.41
N GLN A 682 17.80 18.61 -26.22
CA GLN A 682 17.30 18.04 -24.95
C GLN A 682 16.32 18.97 -24.22
N LEU A 683 16.17 20.22 -24.68
CA LEU A 683 15.29 21.20 -24.05
C LEU A 683 13.81 20.81 -24.22
N TYR A 684 13.03 21.00 -23.16
CA TYR A 684 11.61 20.68 -23.13
C TYR A 684 10.78 21.53 -24.10
N ARG A 685 9.70 20.94 -24.62
CA ARG A 685 8.72 21.57 -25.52
C ARG A 685 7.31 21.07 -25.21
N GLY A 686 6.29 21.78 -25.73
CA GLY A 686 4.90 21.35 -25.64
C GLY A 686 4.43 21.12 -24.19
N SER A 687 3.68 20.04 -23.97
CA SER A 687 3.15 19.65 -22.66
C SER A 687 4.24 19.45 -21.59
N ARG A 688 5.39 18.86 -21.94
CA ARG A 688 6.52 18.69 -21.00
C ARG A 688 7.05 20.02 -20.47
N LEU A 689 7.16 21.04 -21.34
CA LEU A 689 7.56 22.39 -20.91
C LEU A 689 6.47 23.06 -20.08
N GLY A 690 5.20 22.86 -20.42
CA GLY A 690 4.05 23.36 -19.65
C GLY A 690 4.09 22.87 -18.20
N LEU A 691 4.16 21.54 -18.02
CA LEU A 691 4.22 20.89 -16.70
C LEU A 691 5.46 21.30 -15.90
N ALA A 692 6.64 21.34 -16.53
CA ALA A 692 7.87 21.76 -15.84
C ALA A 692 7.83 23.23 -15.42
N ARG A 693 7.27 24.11 -16.26
CA ARG A 693 7.14 25.54 -15.95
C ARG A 693 6.12 25.79 -14.84
N GLU A 694 4.99 25.11 -14.87
CA GLU A 694 4.00 25.17 -13.81
C GLU A 694 4.61 24.69 -12.48
N TRP A 695 5.40 23.61 -12.54
CA TRP A 695 6.09 23.08 -11.37
C TRP A 695 7.11 24.05 -10.77
N VAL A 696 7.98 24.66 -11.59
CA VAL A 696 9.00 25.61 -11.11
C VAL A 696 8.39 26.90 -10.52
N ASN A 697 7.22 27.33 -10.98
CA ASN A 697 6.62 28.63 -10.62
C ASN A 697 5.56 28.58 -9.51
N SER A 698 5.18 27.39 -9.05
CA SER A 698 4.13 27.22 -8.05
C SER A 698 4.63 27.56 -6.64
N SER A 699 3.92 28.46 -5.95
CA SER A 699 4.27 28.95 -4.61
C SER A 699 3.71 28.10 -3.46
N THR A 700 2.87 27.11 -3.74
CA THR A 700 2.15 26.29 -2.76
C THR A 700 2.81 24.93 -2.48
N ARG A 701 4.04 24.69 -2.97
CA ARG A 701 4.66 23.35 -2.98
C ARG A 701 5.65 23.11 -1.87
N SER A 702 5.85 21.83 -1.60
CA SER A 702 6.66 21.29 -0.51
C SER A 702 8.15 21.15 -0.84
N SER A 703 8.48 20.99 -2.13
CA SER A 703 9.85 20.87 -2.65
C SER A 703 10.21 22.02 -3.59
N HIS A 704 11.39 22.63 -3.40
CA HIS A 704 11.86 23.75 -4.22
C HIS A 704 12.67 23.29 -5.46
N PRO A 705 12.58 24.00 -6.60
CA PRO A 705 13.43 23.75 -7.76
C PRO A 705 14.89 24.09 -7.48
N THR A 706 15.80 23.19 -7.85
CA THR A 706 17.23 23.49 -7.81
C THR A 706 17.61 24.57 -8.83
N PRO A 707 18.72 25.30 -8.65
CA PRO A 707 19.20 26.29 -9.62
C PRO A 707 19.37 25.71 -11.03
N LEU A 708 19.83 24.46 -11.13
CA LEU A 708 20.00 23.78 -12.42
C LEU A 708 18.66 23.48 -13.11
N GLN A 709 17.66 22.99 -12.36
CA GLN A 709 16.31 22.74 -12.89
C GLN A 709 15.66 24.04 -13.39
N ARG A 710 15.78 25.13 -12.62
CA ARG A 710 15.28 26.45 -13.03
C ARG A 710 15.94 26.92 -14.32
N LYS A 711 17.28 26.82 -14.40
CA LYS A 711 18.04 27.19 -15.59
C LYS A 711 17.65 26.37 -16.82
N PHE A 712 17.42 25.07 -16.67
CA PHE A 712 16.98 24.18 -17.75
C PHE A 712 15.59 24.58 -18.27
N VAL A 713 14.64 24.86 -17.39
CA VAL A 713 13.29 25.33 -17.76
C VAL A 713 13.35 26.69 -18.42
N ASP A 714 14.09 27.65 -17.86
CA ASP A 714 14.23 28.99 -18.43
C ASP A 714 14.85 28.94 -19.83
N THR A 715 15.89 28.12 -20.02
CA THR A 715 16.51 27.93 -21.34
C THR A 715 15.53 27.28 -22.33
N SER A 716 14.71 26.32 -21.86
CA SER A 716 13.67 25.70 -22.67
C SER A 716 12.59 26.70 -23.11
N VAL A 717 12.16 27.59 -22.20
CA VAL A 717 11.22 28.69 -22.51
C VAL A 717 11.81 29.64 -23.56
N GLN A 718 13.05 30.07 -23.37
CA GLN A 718 13.73 30.96 -24.31
C GLN A 718 13.88 30.33 -25.71
N ALA A 719 14.18 29.03 -25.79
CA ALA A 719 14.28 28.31 -27.05
C ALA A 719 12.96 28.28 -27.82
N VAL A 720 11.83 28.03 -27.14
CA VAL A 720 10.49 28.07 -27.76
C VAL A 720 10.12 29.48 -28.23
N GLN A 721 10.41 30.51 -27.44
CA GLN A 721 10.15 31.90 -27.80
C GLN A 721 10.96 32.35 -29.03
N ARG A 722 12.24 31.98 -29.11
CA ARG A 722 13.07 32.26 -30.29
C ARG A 722 12.51 31.59 -31.56
N ARG A 723 12.03 30.35 -31.45
CA ARG A 723 11.43 29.63 -32.59
C ARG A 723 10.12 30.27 -33.08
N LYS A 724 9.25 30.72 -32.16
CA LYS A 724 8.02 31.46 -32.51
C LYS A 724 8.33 32.79 -33.22
N ARG A 725 9.39 33.50 -32.82
CA ARG A 725 9.83 34.74 -33.47
C ARG A 725 10.39 34.50 -34.88
N VAL A 726 11.10 33.40 -35.11
CA VAL A 726 11.67 33.05 -36.43
C VAL A 726 10.60 32.51 -37.39
N MET A 727 9.58 31.79 -36.91
CA MET A 727 8.49 31.24 -37.74
C MET A 727 7.32 32.22 -37.96
N GLY A 728 7.22 33.32 -37.21
CA GLY A 728 6.13 34.30 -37.31
C GLY A 728 6.25 35.33 -38.45
N LEU A 729 7.35 35.34 -39.21
CA LEU A 729 7.64 36.37 -40.21
C LEU A 729 7.16 36.11 -41.66
N PRO A 730 6.80 34.89 -42.14
CA PRO A 730 6.26 34.73 -43.49
C PRO A 730 4.73 34.53 -43.58
N ALA A 731 4.01 34.26 -42.49
CA ALA A 731 2.58 33.90 -42.56
C ALA A 731 1.60 35.08 -42.70
N VAL A 732 1.98 36.29 -42.25
CA VAL A 732 1.08 37.46 -42.29
C VAL A 732 1.02 38.12 -43.66
N ALA A 733 2.02 37.92 -44.53
CA ALA A 733 2.03 38.48 -45.89
C ALA A 733 1.15 37.69 -46.88
N LEU A 734 0.83 36.42 -46.60
CA LEU A 734 0.07 35.56 -47.51
C LEU A 734 -1.46 35.67 -47.30
N CYS A 735 -1.91 35.97 -46.08
CA CYS A 735 -3.34 36.02 -45.75
C CYS A 735 -4.04 37.32 -46.20
N SER A 736 -3.32 38.44 -46.32
CA SER A 736 -3.86 39.71 -46.82
C SER A 736 -4.13 39.68 -48.34
N ALA A 737 -3.49 38.80 -49.09
CA ALA A 737 -3.74 38.63 -50.53
C ALA A 737 -4.97 37.77 -50.84
N LEU A 738 -5.35 36.85 -49.94
CA LEU A 738 -6.47 35.92 -50.16
C LEU A 738 -7.82 36.47 -49.69
N LEU A 739 -7.85 37.45 -48.79
CA LEU A 739 -9.09 38.04 -48.25
C LEU A 739 -9.76 39.07 -49.17
N VAL A 740 -9.11 39.52 -50.26
CA VAL A 740 -9.72 40.45 -51.22
C VAL A 740 -10.54 39.73 -52.30
N MET A 741 -10.36 38.42 -52.49
CA MET A 741 -11.05 37.66 -53.56
C MET A 741 -12.34 36.95 -53.14
N ALA A 742 -12.63 36.80 -51.85
CA ALA A 742 -13.79 36.01 -51.39
C ALA A 742 -15.04 36.83 -51.02
N GLY A 743 -15.00 38.16 -51.17
CA GLY A 743 -16.09 39.07 -50.76
C GLY A 743 -17.27 39.19 -51.73
N TRP A 744 -17.28 38.43 -52.83
CA TRP A 744 -18.34 38.47 -53.85
C TRP A 744 -18.92 37.08 -54.04
N LEU A 745 -19.99 36.75 -53.30
CA LEU A 745 -21.14 35.94 -53.73
C LEU A 745 -21.92 35.40 -52.52
N GLY A 746 -23.22 35.71 -52.50
CA GLY A 746 -24.20 34.71 -52.06
C GLY A 746 -24.91 34.99 -50.74
N ALA A 747 -25.97 35.80 -50.82
CA ALA A 747 -27.04 35.89 -49.85
C ALA A 747 -27.97 34.66 -49.87
N SER A 748 -28.75 34.51 -48.79
CA SER A 748 -30.21 34.24 -48.76
C SER A 748 -30.72 32.96 -48.06
N GLY A 749 -31.78 33.18 -47.24
CA GLY A 749 -32.81 32.22 -46.78
C GLY A 749 -32.44 31.40 -45.53
N GLY A 750 -33.26 31.23 -44.50
CA GLY A 750 -34.69 31.52 -44.31
C GLY A 750 -35.35 30.41 -43.48
N SER A 751 -35.84 30.78 -42.29
CA SER A 751 -37.00 30.28 -41.52
C SER A 751 -37.16 28.82 -41.03
N GLU A 752 -37.64 28.76 -39.77
CA GLU A 752 -38.52 27.77 -39.11
C GLU A 752 -37.90 26.40 -38.76
N GLY A 753 -38.03 25.85 -37.56
CA GLY A 753 -38.97 26.04 -36.46
C GLY A 753 -39.29 24.65 -35.92
N GLY A 754 -38.93 24.34 -34.67
CA GLY A 754 -39.14 23.02 -34.09
C GLY A 754 -38.71 23.00 -32.63
N VAL A 755 -39.63 23.39 -31.75
CA VAL A 755 -39.47 23.27 -30.29
C VAL A 755 -39.75 21.82 -29.92
N GLU A 756 -38.69 21.05 -29.71
CA GLU A 756 -38.73 19.88 -28.83
C GLU A 756 -38.09 20.30 -27.51
N SER A 757 -38.84 20.14 -26.43
CA SER A 757 -38.40 20.37 -25.06
C SER A 757 -37.40 19.29 -24.63
N GLY A 758 -36.19 19.36 -25.17
CA GLY A 758 -35.01 18.68 -24.66
C GLY A 758 -34.05 19.74 -24.14
N VAL A 759 -33.38 19.47 -23.02
CA VAL A 759 -32.28 20.33 -22.58
C VAL A 759 -31.18 20.23 -23.65
N GLU A 760 -31.07 21.24 -24.51
CA GLU A 760 -30.03 21.27 -25.55
C GLU A 760 -28.70 21.62 -24.87
N TYR A 761 -27.87 20.59 -24.66
CA TYR A 761 -26.55 20.76 -24.10
C TYR A 761 -25.56 21.23 -25.18
N GLU A 762 -24.65 22.12 -24.82
CA GLU A 762 -23.50 22.46 -25.66
C GLU A 762 -22.66 21.20 -25.92
N LYS A 763 -22.18 21.02 -27.17
CA LYS A 763 -21.40 19.84 -27.56
C LYS A 763 -20.18 19.67 -26.66
N TRP A 764 -19.98 18.46 -26.13
CA TRP A 764 -18.89 18.11 -25.22
C TRP A 764 -17.51 18.51 -25.76
N LYS A 765 -17.29 18.31 -27.08
CA LYS A 765 -16.05 18.68 -27.78
C LYS A 765 -15.68 20.16 -27.67
N VAL A 766 -16.65 21.06 -27.50
CA VAL A 766 -16.37 22.51 -27.40
C VAL A 766 -15.57 22.83 -26.14
N SER A 767 -15.89 22.18 -25.02
CA SER A 767 -15.17 22.33 -23.75
C SER A 767 -14.04 21.32 -23.57
N HIS A 768 -14.07 20.21 -24.31
CA HIS A 768 -13.11 19.10 -24.22
C HIS A 768 -12.56 18.76 -25.61
N PRO A 769 -11.52 19.48 -26.08
CA PRO A 769 -10.98 19.30 -27.43
C PRO A 769 -10.35 17.92 -27.67
N SER A 770 -10.07 17.15 -26.61
CA SER A 770 -9.69 15.74 -26.70
C SER A 770 -10.58 14.90 -25.79
N LEU A 771 -10.90 13.67 -26.21
CA LEU A 771 -11.72 12.73 -25.45
C LEU A 771 -10.84 11.64 -24.82
N ARG A 772 -10.79 11.58 -23.49
CA ARG A 772 -9.98 10.60 -22.76
C ARG A 772 -10.82 9.39 -22.40
N ILE A 773 -10.51 8.25 -23.00
CA ILE A 773 -11.29 7.02 -22.87
C ILE A 773 -10.51 5.98 -22.07
N GLY A 774 -11.08 5.55 -20.95
CA GLY A 774 -10.55 4.44 -20.16
C GLY A 774 -10.85 3.09 -20.81
N VAL A 775 -9.81 2.32 -21.14
CA VAL A 775 -9.90 0.97 -21.73
C VAL A 775 -8.97 -0.01 -21.03
N MET A 776 -9.29 -1.31 -21.03
CA MET A 776 -8.34 -2.34 -20.57
C MET A 776 -7.25 -2.58 -21.63
N ALA A 777 -6.13 -3.18 -21.21
CA ALA A 777 -4.99 -3.47 -22.10
C ALA A 777 -4.64 -4.96 -22.16
N ASP A 778 -5.38 -5.80 -21.44
CA ASP A 778 -5.05 -7.20 -21.12
C ASP A 778 -6.20 -8.18 -21.44
N ARG A 779 -7.22 -7.77 -22.21
CA ARG A 779 -8.39 -8.59 -22.56
C ARG A 779 -8.38 -9.02 -24.02
N PRO A 780 -7.86 -10.22 -24.37
CA PRO A 780 -7.80 -10.68 -25.76
C PRO A 780 -9.18 -10.63 -26.44
N GLY A 781 -9.25 -10.01 -27.62
CA GLY A 781 -10.50 -9.86 -28.41
C GLY A 781 -11.34 -8.64 -28.05
N LEU A 782 -11.36 -8.23 -26.78
CA LEU A 782 -12.12 -7.08 -26.30
C LEU A 782 -11.28 -5.80 -26.32
N SER A 783 -10.19 -5.78 -25.56
CA SER A 783 -9.24 -4.65 -25.51
C SER A 783 -7.87 -5.16 -25.05
N ALA A 784 -6.95 -5.30 -25.99
CA ALA A 784 -5.60 -5.80 -25.74
C ALA A 784 -4.55 -5.02 -26.51
N TYR A 785 -3.36 -4.89 -25.92
CA TYR A 785 -2.21 -4.32 -26.60
C TYR A 785 -1.66 -5.31 -27.63
N ASP A 786 -1.71 -4.96 -28.93
CA ASP A 786 -1.09 -5.72 -30.00
C ASP A 786 0.37 -5.26 -30.12
N GLU A 787 1.29 -6.02 -29.53
CA GLU A 787 2.73 -5.74 -29.54
C GLU A 787 3.30 -5.61 -30.96
N LYS A 788 2.75 -6.37 -31.94
CA LYS A 788 3.24 -6.34 -33.32
C LYS A 788 2.83 -5.06 -34.04
N LYS A 789 1.65 -4.53 -33.72
CA LYS A 789 1.13 -3.28 -34.30
C LYS A 789 1.42 -2.05 -33.43
N ASN A 790 1.98 -2.25 -32.24
CA ASN A 790 2.27 -1.22 -31.24
C ASN A 790 1.07 -0.31 -30.95
N LYS A 791 -0.12 -0.91 -30.81
CA LYS A 791 -1.38 -0.19 -30.55
C LYS A 791 -2.38 -1.08 -29.82
N LEU A 792 -3.31 -0.44 -29.10
CA LEU A 792 -4.48 -1.13 -28.57
C LEU A 792 -5.41 -1.55 -29.72
N THR A 793 -5.93 -2.77 -29.64
CA THR A 793 -6.87 -3.35 -30.61
C THR A 793 -7.94 -4.16 -29.89
N GLY A 794 -9.07 -4.37 -30.56
CA GLY A 794 -10.16 -5.21 -30.07
C GLY A 794 -11.51 -4.53 -30.18
N TYR A 795 -12.56 -5.28 -29.90
CA TYR A 795 -13.94 -4.85 -30.03
C TYR A 795 -14.27 -3.55 -29.28
N GLU A 796 -13.76 -3.38 -28.06
CA GLU A 796 -14.01 -2.18 -27.24
C GLU A 796 -13.21 -0.96 -27.72
N ILE A 797 -12.06 -1.19 -28.37
CA ILE A 797 -11.29 -0.12 -29.01
C ILE A 797 -12.04 0.41 -30.22
N ASP A 798 -12.55 -0.49 -31.08
CA ASP A 798 -13.34 -0.10 -32.24
C ASP A 798 -14.65 0.60 -31.80
N MET A 799 -15.32 0.08 -30.78
CA MET A 799 -16.52 0.70 -30.19
C MET A 799 -16.24 2.10 -29.66
N ALA A 800 -15.12 2.28 -28.94
CA ALA A 800 -14.72 3.57 -28.39
C ALA A 800 -14.41 4.59 -29.49
N GLN A 801 -13.73 4.16 -30.56
CA GLN A 801 -13.43 5.01 -31.70
C GLN A 801 -14.71 5.44 -32.42
N GLU A 802 -15.62 4.50 -32.68
CA GLU A 802 -16.88 4.79 -33.37
C GLU A 802 -17.76 5.75 -32.55
N ILE A 803 -17.85 5.57 -31.23
CA ILE A 803 -18.57 6.49 -30.35
C ILE A 803 -17.95 7.89 -30.42
N ALA A 804 -16.63 8.00 -30.35
CA ALA A 804 -15.93 9.29 -30.40
C ALA A 804 -16.12 10.00 -31.75
N MET A 805 -16.06 9.27 -32.87
CA MET A 805 -16.30 9.82 -34.21
C MET A 805 -17.74 10.32 -34.37
N GLU A 806 -18.73 9.60 -33.85
CA GLU A 806 -20.13 10.04 -33.84
C GLU A 806 -20.37 11.28 -32.96
N MET A 807 -19.53 11.48 -31.93
CA MET A 807 -19.48 12.71 -31.14
C MET A 807 -18.70 13.85 -31.83
N GLY A 808 -18.06 13.57 -32.97
CA GLY A 808 -17.33 14.53 -33.79
C GLY A 808 -15.85 14.69 -33.45
N TYR A 809 -15.24 13.72 -32.76
CA TYR A 809 -13.79 13.67 -32.53
C TYR A 809 -13.05 12.99 -33.68
N ASP A 810 -11.91 13.56 -34.07
CA ASP A 810 -10.97 12.96 -35.00
C ASP A 810 -10.06 11.95 -34.28
N THR A 811 -9.45 11.01 -35.01
CA THR A 811 -8.66 9.92 -34.40
C THR A 811 -7.49 10.39 -33.54
N ASP A 812 -6.89 11.54 -33.83
CA ASP A 812 -5.78 12.14 -33.08
C ASP A 812 -6.24 12.96 -31.86
N GLU A 813 -7.54 13.18 -31.72
CA GLU A 813 -8.17 13.81 -30.55
C GLU A 813 -8.66 12.77 -29.51
N ILE A 814 -8.54 11.48 -29.83
CA ILE A 814 -8.92 10.37 -28.93
C ILE A 814 -7.69 9.92 -28.16
N GLU A 815 -7.78 9.94 -26.82
CA GLU A 815 -6.70 9.48 -25.95
C GLU A 815 -7.14 8.26 -25.14
N PHE A 816 -6.59 7.10 -25.47
CA PHE A 816 -6.78 5.88 -24.69
C PHE A 816 -5.92 5.89 -23.42
N ARG A 817 -6.56 5.65 -22.28
CA ARG A 817 -5.90 5.53 -20.98
C ARG A 817 -6.15 4.12 -20.42
N PRO A 818 -5.10 3.34 -20.14
CA PRO A 818 -5.27 2.03 -19.50
C PRO A 818 -5.97 2.15 -18.14
N VAL A 819 -7.00 1.33 -17.92
CA VAL A 819 -7.70 1.16 -16.64
C VAL A 819 -7.76 -0.32 -16.27
N THR A 820 -7.91 -0.60 -14.97
CA THR A 820 -8.15 -1.93 -14.42
C THR A 820 -9.61 -2.08 -13.98
N GLY A 821 -10.03 -3.31 -13.66
CA GLY A 821 -11.38 -3.57 -13.15
C GLY A 821 -11.71 -2.81 -11.87
N GLU A 822 -10.69 -2.58 -11.03
CA GLU A 822 -10.77 -1.90 -9.74
C GLU A 822 -10.69 -0.36 -9.89
N ASN A 823 -9.78 0.15 -10.72
CA ASN A 823 -9.52 1.59 -10.75
C ASN A 823 -10.41 2.38 -11.72
N ARG A 824 -11.21 1.72 -12.56
CA ARG A 824 -12.02 2.37 -13.61
C ARG A 824 -13.04 3.37 -13.06
N SER A 825 -13.61 3.13 -11.88
CA SER A 825 -14.51 4.08 -11.20
C SER A 825 -13.72 5.30 -10.72
N ASN A 826 -12.62 5.08 -9.99
CA ASN A 826 -11.75 6.14 -9.47
C ASN A 826 -11.08 7.00 -10.56
N ALA A 827 -10.79 6.41 -11.73
CA ALA A 827 -10.26 7.13 -12.88
C ALA A 827 -11.29 8.14 -13.44
N LEU A 828 -12.58 7.80 -13.42
CA LEU A 828 -13.67 8.73 -13.74
C LEU A 828 -13.77 9.84 -12.69
N HIS A 829 -13.77 9.51 -11.39
CA HIS A 829 -13.88 10.51 -10.32
C HIS A 829 -12.72 11.52 -10.30
N SER A 830 -11.49 11.03 -10.44
CA SER A 830 -10.28 11.88 -10.44
C SER A 830 -10.10 12.77 -11.68
N GLY A 831 -11.02 12.71 -12.66
CA GLY A 831 -10.94 13.52 -13.87
C GLY A 831 -9.81 13.11 -14.82
N LYS A 832 -9.17 11.95 -14.59
CA LYS A 832 -8.11 11.41 -15.46
C LYS A 832 -8.64 10.95 -16.81
N ILE A 833 -9.91 10.51 -16.84
CA ILE A 833 -10.65 10.09 -18.03
C ILE A 833 -12.06 10.70 -18.02
N ASP A 834 -12.67 10.75 -19.20
CA ASP A 834 -14.01 11.33 -19.41
C ASP A 834 -15.09 10.24 -19.43
N LEU A 835 -14.81 9.09 -20.06
CA LEU A 835 -15.67 7.91 -20.07
C LEU A 835 -14.86 6.60 -20.03
N VAL A 836 -15.50 5.49 -19.65
CA VAL A 836 -14.91 4.14 -19.58
C VAL A 836 -15.65 3.17 -20.50
N ILE A 837 -14.89 2.44 -21.31
CA ILE A 837 -15.34 1.32 -22.14
C ILE A 837 -14.39 0.15 -21.88
N ALA A 838 -14.70 -0.63 -20.84
CA ALA A 838 -13.79 -1.66 -20.30
C ALA A 838 -14.57 -2.80 -19.62
N SER A 839 -15.37 -3.52 -20.41
CA SER A 839 -16.22 -4.66 -20.01
C SER A 839 -16.96 -4.37 -18.71
N TYR A 840 -17.56 -3.18 -18.65
CA TYR A 840 -18.11 -2.63 -17.42
C TYR A 840 -19.59 -2.94 -17.30
N SER A 841 -19.91 -4.05 -16.62
CA SER A 841 -21.30 -4.49 -16.46
C SER A 841 -22.12 -3.46 -15.68
N ILE A 842 -23.27 -3.10 -16.23
CA ILE A 842 -24.27 -2.22 -15.63
C ILE A 842 -24.96 -2.98 -14.50
N THR A 843 -24.88 -2.46 -13.28
CA THR A 843 -25.56 -2.99 -12.09
C THR A 843 -26.05 -1.82 -11.24
N GLU A 844 -27.12 -2.00 -10.48
CA GLU A 844 -27.62 -0.95 -9.60
C GLU A 844 -26.62 -0.55 -8.52
N ASP A 845 -25.82 -1.49 -8.01
CA ASP A 845 -24.78 -1.17 -7.01
C ASP A 845 -23.69 -0.28 -7.60
N ARG A 846 -23.22 -0.56 -8.81
CA ARG A 846 -22.27 0.32 -9.53
C ARG A 846 -22.85 1.71 -9.84
N LYS A 847 -24.16 1.84 -10.11
CA LYS A 847 -24.80 3.15 -10.27
C LYS A 847 -24.90 3.92 -8.94
N ARG A 848 -25.07 3.19 -7.84
CA ARG A 848 -25.17 3.72 -6.47
C ARG A 848 -23.82 3.94 -5.79
N ALA A 849 -22.75 3.32 -6.30
CA ALA A 849 -21.42 3.39 -5.74
C ALA A 849 -20.79 4.75 -6.03
N SER A 850 -20.85 5.65 -5.05
CA SER A 850 -19.73 6.54 -4.76
C SER A 850 -19.73 6.99 -3.30
N PRO A 851 -18.60 6.87 -2.61
CA PRO A 851 -18.31 7.42 -1.29
C PRO A 851 -18.74 8.90 -1.06
N ASP A 852 -18.42 9.79 -1.99
CA ASP A 852 -18.43 11.25 -1.82
C ASP A 852 -19.74 11.92 -2.28
N GLY A 853 -20.74 11.13 -2.68
CA GLY A 853 -21.97 11.59 -3.31
C GLY A 853 -21.89 11.80 -4.83
N SER A 854 -20.78 11.47 -5.49
CA SER A 854 -20.64 11.59 -6.96
C SER A 854 -21.01 10.29 -7.70
N SER A 855 -22.28 10.10 -8.06
CA SER A 855 -22.71 8.88 -8.78
C SER A 855 -22.04 8.71 -10.16
N ILE A 856 -21.78 7.48 -10.59
CA ILE A 856 -21.51 7.19 -12.02
C ILE A 856 -22.82 6.87 -12.73
N VAL A 857 -22.90 7.25 -14.01
CA VAL A 857 -24.02 6.93 -14.88
C VAL A 857 -23.53 6.12 -16.05
N PHE A 858 -24.37 5.19 -16.50
CA PHE A 858 -24.09 4.38 -17.69
C PHE A 858 -24.87 4.90 -18.89
N ALA A 859 -24.30 4.71 -20.07
CA ALA A 859 -24.99 4.66 -21.36
C ALA A 859 -24.88 3.23 -21.93
N GLY A 860 -25.87 2.81 -22.71
CA GLY A 860 -25.92 1.45 -23.27
C GLY A 860 -27.06 0.59 -22.70
N PRO A 861 -26.86 -0.74 -22.55
CA PRO A 861 -25.66 -1.51 -22.86
C PRO A 861 -25.25 -1.53 -24.33
N TYR A 862 -23.95 -1.62 -24.62
CA TYR A 862 -23.40 -1.79 -25.98
C TYR A 862 -23.11 -3.26 -26.32
N TYR A 863 -23.01 -4.14 -25.32
CA TYR A 863 -22.83 -5.58 -25.50
C TYR A 863 -23.49 -6.37 -24.36
N GLN A 864 -23.99 -7.57 -24.66
CA GLN A 864 -24.60 -8.47 -23.68
C GLN A 864 -23.84 -9.80 -23.69
N ALA A 865 -23.17 -10.10 -22.58
CA ALA A 865 -22.33 -11.28 -22.42
C ALA A 865 -23.07 -12.38 -21.64
N ASN A 866 -22.81 -13.64 -22.00
CA ASN A 866 -23.31 -14.79 -21.26
C ASN A 866 -22.27 -15.25 -20.25
N GLY A 867 -22.72 -15.80 -19.13
CA GLY A 867 -21.83 -16.46 -18.19
C GLY A 867 -21.46 -17.84 -18.70
N ALA A 868 -20.19 -18.17 -18.61
CA ALA A 868 -19.67 -19.48 -18.99
C ALA A 868 -18.61 -19.97 -17.99
N PHE A 869 -18.12 -21.18 -18.22
CA PHE A 869 -17.03 -21.77 -17.45
C PHE A 869 -15.87 -22.13 -18.36
N LEU A 870 -14.66 -22.00 -17.83
CA LEU A 870 -13.43 -22.47 -18.42
C LEU A 870 -12.92 -23.63 -17.58
N VAL A 871 -12.63 -24.76 -18.23
CA VAL A 871 -12.13 -25.99 -17.59
C VAL A 871 -10.92 -26.53 -18.33
N ARG A 872 -10.10 -27.35 -17.68
CA ARG A 872 -9.03 -28.09 -18.36
C ARG A 872 -9.62 -29.11 -19.34
N LYS A 873 -9.02 -29.28 -20.52
CA LYS A 873 -9.38 -30.36 -21.46
C LYS A 873 -9.10 -31.74 -20.86
N ASP A 874 -8.00 -31.84 -20.12
CA ASP A 874 -7.64 -33.01 -19.32
C ASP A 874 -7.28 -32.55 -17.90
N SER A 875 -8.13 -32.92 -16.95
CA SER A 875 -7.91 -32.58 -15.54
C SER A 875 -7.08 -33.63 -14.78
N GLY A 876 -6.90 -34.83 -15.35
CA GLY A 876 -6.25 -35.99 -14.72
C GLY A 876 -6.93 -36.56 -13.46
N LYS A 877 -7.92 -35.86 -12.88
CA LYS A 877 -8.52 -36.20 -11.56
C LYS A 877 -10.06 -36.26 -11.57
N ARG A 878 -10.72 -35.46 -12.42
CA ARG A 878 -12.18 -35.29 -12.49
C ARG A 878 -12.65 -35.07 -13.93
N GLU A 879 -13.64 -35.82 -14.38
CA GLU A 879 -14.23 -35.59 -15.70
C GLU A 879 -15.30 -34.48 -15.60
N ILE A 880 -15.20 -33.45 -16.46
CA ILE A 880 -16.10 -32.29 -16.46
C ILE A 880 -16.47 -31.99 -17.90
N ASN A 881 -17.60 -32.51 -18.36
CA ASN A 881 -18.07 -32.38 -19.73
C ASN A 881 -19.05 -31.23 -19.90
N GLU A 882 -19.90 -31.00 -18.89
CA GLU A 882 -20.93 -29.97 -18.86
C GLU A 882 -20.98 -29.21 -17.53
N SER A 883 -21.71 -28.09 -17.47
CA SER A 883 -21.75 -27.25 -16.27
C SER A 883 -22.44 -27.95 -15.08
N SER A 884 -23.38 -28.87 -15.33
CA SER A 884 -24.01 -29.71 -14.29
C SER A 884 -22.99 -30.53 -13.50
N ASP A 885 -21.90 -30.98 -14.13
CA ASP A 885 -20.86 -31.79 -13.48
C ASP A 885 -20.22 -31.03 -12.31
N LEU A 886 -20.06 -29.71 -12.43
CA LEU A 886 -19.50 -28.86 -11.38
C LEU A 886 -20.36 -28.89 -10.11
N LYS A 887 -21.69 -28.89 -10.28
CA LYS A 887 -22.64 -28.97 -9.15
C LYS A 887 -22.73 -30.38 -8.59
N ASN A 888 -22.91 -31.37 -9.46
CA ASN A 888 -23.09 -32.77 -9.07
C ASN A 888 -21.87 -33.31 -8.30
N GLN A 889 -20.68 -32.86 -8.66
CA GLN A 889 -19.43 -33.25 -8.01
C GLN A 889 -18.99 -32.28 -6.90
N ASN A 890 -19.78 -31.23 -6.61
CA ASN A 890 -19.50 -30.20 -5.60
C ASN A 890 -18.10 -29.56 -5.78
N LEU A 891 -17.73 -29.26 -7.02
CA LEU A 891 -16.43 -28.70 -7.37
C LEU A 891 -16.47 -27.18 -7.20
N ALA A 892 -15.50 -26.65 -6.45
CA ALA A 892 -15.37 -25.21 -6.26
C ALA A 892 -14.99 -24.51 -7.57
N VAL A 893 -15.76 -23.48 -7.91
CA VAL A 893 -15.54 -22.60 -9.05
C VAL A 893 -14.83 -21.33 -8.59
N CYS A 894 -13.76 -20.99 -9.30
CA CYS A 894 -13.02 -19.75 -9.10
C CYS A 894 -13.60 -18.63 -9.97
N THR A 895 -13.68 -17.42 -9.44
CA THR A 895 -13.97 -16.19 -10.19
C THR A 895 -13.16 -15.05 -9.58
N GLY A 896 -13.05 -13.90 -10.27
CA GLY A 896 -12.37 -12.74 -9.68
C GLY A 896 -13.15 -12.17 -8.49
N LEU A 897 -12.43 -11.78 -7.43
CA LEU A 897 -12.99 -11.05 -6.29
C LEU A 897 -13.68 -9.75 -6.73
N GLY A 898 -14.87 -9.47 -6.20
CA GLY A 898 -15.70 -8.32 -6.60
C GLY A 898 -16.38 -8.46 -7.97
N SER A 899 -16.32 -9.66 -8.57
CA SER A 899 -17.04 -9.93 -9.82
C SER A 899 -18.53 -10.20 -9.57
N THR A 900 -19.37 -9.88 -10.55
CA THR A 900 -20.80 -10.23 -10.52
C THR A 900 -21.05 -11.74 -10.45
N TYR A 901 -20.01 -12.56 -10.70
CA TYR A 901 -20.10 -14.01 -10.70
C TYR A 901 -20.13 -14.62 -9.29
N GLU A 902 -19.69 -13.92 -8.25
CA GLU A 902 -19.79 -14.44 -6.88
C GLU A 902 -21.24 -14.69 -6.48
N GLU A 903 -22.12 -13.75 -6.81
CA GLU A 903 -23.56 -13.84 -6.58
C GLU A 903 -24.24 -14.77 -7.61
N ILE A 904 -23.98 -14.57 -8.90
CA ILE A 904 -24.63 -15.33 -9.99
C ILE A 904 -24.37 -16.84 -9.84
N LEU A 905 -23.15 -17.24 -9.44
CA LEU A 905 -22.82 -18.64 -9.23
C LEU A 905 -23.57 -19.22 -8.03
N ALA A 906 -23.65 -18.49 -6.92
CA ALA A 906 -24.37 -18.91 -5.73
C ALA A 906 -25.88 -19.04 -6.00
N GLU A 907 -26.50 -18.06 -6.67
CA GLU A 907 -27.92 -18.09 -7.07
C GLU A 907 -28.24 -19.27 -7.97
N LYS A 908 -27.32 -19.58 -8.90
CA LYS A 908 -27.46 -20.74 -9.79
C LYS A 908 -27.11 -22.06 -9.09
N GLY A 909 -26.70 -22.06 -7.82
CA GLY A 909 -26.40 -23.26 -7.05
C GLY A 909 -25.06 -23.93 -7.38
N PHE A 910 -24.09 -23.16 -7.85
CA PHE A 910 -22.70 -23.61 -7.99
C PHE A 910 -21.92 -23.39 -6.69
N THR A 911 -20.97 -24.29 -6.41
CA THR A 911 -20.08 -24.14 -5.27
C THR A 911 -19.00 -23.13 -5.59
N VAL A 912 -19.00 -22.00 -4.89
CA VAL A 912 -18.04 -20.91 -5.07
C VAL A 912 -16.83 -21.15 -4.17
N MET A 913 -15.61 -20.94 -4.69
CA MET A 913 -14.38 -21.01 -3.90
C MET A 913 -14.43 -19.99 -2.74
N ARG A 914 -14.13 -20.43 -1.51
CA ARG A 914 -14.32 -19.64 -0.28
C ARG A 914 -13.46 -18.38 -0.19
N SER A 915 -12.31 -18.36 -0.86
CA SER A 915 -11.42 -17.22 -0.96
C SER A 915 -11.15 -17.03 -2.44
N GLN A 916 -11.83 -16.05 -3.04
CA GLN A 916 -11.59 -15.70 -4.43
C GLN A 916 -10.29 -14.92 -4.53
N PRO A 917 -9.45 -15.17 -5.55
CA PRO A 917 -8.29 -14.35 -5.78
C PRO A 917 -8.67 -12.97 -6.31
N SER A 918 -7.75 -12.02 -6.15
CA SER A 918 -7.93 -10.62 -6.51
C SER A 918 -8.21 -10.42 -7.99
N THR A 919 -7.62 -11.25 -8.88
CA THR A 919 -7.79 -11.11 -10.32
C THR A 919 -8.34 -12.37 -11.00
N PRO A 920 -9.12 -12.23 -12.10
CA PRO A 920 -9.50 -13.36 -12.94
C PRO A 920 -8.30 -14.15 -13.51
N GLN A 921 -7.13 -13.50 -13.67
CA GLN A 921 -5.90 -14.13 -14.14
C GLN A 921 -5.37 -15.14 -13.12
N ASP A 922 -5.46 -14.85 -11.82
CA ASP A 922 -5.07 -15.78 -10.76
C ASP A 922 -5.94 -17.05 -10.78
N CYS A 923 -7.25 -16.91 -11.06
CA CYS A 923 -8.12 -18.07 -11.26
C CYS A 923 -7.68 -18.94 -12.43
N LEU A 924 -7.21 -18.33 -13.53
CA LEU A 924 -6.65 -19.05 -14.66
C LEU A 924 -5.35 -19.75 -14.29
N GLU A 925 -4.46 -19.12 -13.52
CA GLU A 925 -3.22 -19.74 -13.05
C GLU A 925 -3.49 -20.95 -12.14
N TYR A 926 -4.44 -20.81 -11.21
CA TYR A 926 -4.91 -21.94 -10.41
C TYR A 926 -5.56 -23.03 -11.27
N LEU A 927 -6.28 -22.67 -12.33
CA LEU A 927 -6.87 -23.63 -13.27
C LEU A 927 -5.81 -24.32 -14.14
N LEU A 928 -4.72 -23.66 -14.52
CA LEU A 928 -3.66 -24.27 -15.33
C LEU A 928 -2.75 -25.19 -14.49
N ASN A 929 -2.62 -24.93 -13.19
CA ASN A 929 -1.88 -25.80 -12.28
C ASN A 929 -2.61 -27.14 -12.03
N LYS A 930 -2.13 -28.23 -12.62
CA LYS A 930 -2.70 -29.59 -12.44
C LYS A 930 -2.73 -30.08 -10.98
N ASN A 931 -1.89 -29.51 -10.10
CA ASN A 931 -1.87 -29.84 -8.68
C ASN A 931 -2.90 -29.05 -7.86
N SER A 932 -3.49 -28.01 -8.43
CA SER A 932 -4.53 -27.20 -7.79
C SER A 932 -5.85 -27.96 -7.64
N ASN A 933 -6.63 -27.58 -6.63
CA ASN A 933 -8.00 -28.03 -6.42
C ASN A 933 -9.04 -27.12 -7.12
N VAL A 934 -8.60 -26.19 -7.97
CA VAL A 934 -9.47 -25.41 -8.85
C VAL A 934 -9.71 -26.18 -10.14
N TYR A 935 -10.98 -26.47 -10.44
CA TYR A 935 -11.38 -27.30 -11.58
C TYR A 935 -12.14 -26.52 -12.66
N ALA A 936 -12.70 -25.37 -12.30
CA ALA A 936 -13.37 -24.48 -13.22
C ALA A 936 -13.18 -23.02 -12.80
N MET A 937 -13.10 -22.14 -13.79
CA MET A 937 -13.19 -20.69 -13.63
C MET A 937 -14.48 -20.20 -14.30
N ALA A 938 -15.22 -19.28 -13.67
CA ALA A 938 -16.36 -18.61 -14.28
C ALA A 938 -16.03 -17.17 -14.66
N SER A 939 -16.53 -16.76 -15.83
CA SER A 939 -16.51 -15.37 -16.28
C SER A 939 -17.41 -15.23 -17.51
N ASP A 940 -17.40 -14.04 -18.12
CA ASP A 940 -18.14 -13.79 -19.36
C ASP A 940 -17.56 -14.65 -20.50
N ASP A 941 -18.43 -15.21 -21.32
CA ASP A 941 -18.11 -16.08 -22.45
C ASP A 941 -17.06 -15.47 -23.39
N VAL A 942 -17.20 -14.19 -23.71
CA VAL A 942 -16.22 -13.42 -24.50
C VAL A 942 -14.83 -13.34 -23.85
N ILE A 943 -14.75 -13.19 -22.53
CA ILE A 943 -13.47 -13.14 -21.80
C ILE A 943 -12.84 -14.53 -21.80
N LEU A 944 -13.64 -15.55 -21.48
CA LEU A 944 -13.17 -16.94 -21.43
C LEU A 944 -12.77 -17.46 -22.81
N ALA A 945 -13.41 -17.00 -23.89
CA ALA A 945 -13.03 -17.31 -25.26
C ALA A 945 -11.64 -16.77 -25.60
N GLY A 946 -11.34 -15.54 -25.16
CA GLY A 946 -10.00 -14.97 -25.25
C GLY A 946 -8.94 -15.84 -24.56
N TYR A 947 -9.22 -16.33 -23.36
CA TYR A 947 -8.32 -17.25 -22.65
C TYR A 947 -8.22 -18.62 -23.34
N ALA A 948 -9.33 -19.22 -23.77
CA ALA A 948 -9.33 -20.51 -24.47
C ALA A 948 -8.56 -20.47 -25.80
N ASN A 949 -8.58 -19.32 -26.49
CA ASN A 949 -7.79 -19.11 -27.70
C ASN A 949 -6.28 -18.99 -27.40
N LYS A 950 -5.91 -18.38 -26.26
CA LYS A 950 -4.52 -18.18 -25.85
C LYS A 950 -3.90 -19.44 -25.22
N TYR A 951 -4.70 -20.25 -24.52
CA TYR A 951 -4.24 -21.39 -23.73
C TYR A 951 -4.89 -22.70 -24.24
N PRO A 952 -4.18 -23.51 -25.06
CA PRO A 952 -4.75 -24.70 -25.69
C PRO A 952 -5.14 -25.82 -24.70
N GLU A 953 -4.68 -25.76 -23.44
CA GLU A 953 -4.91 -26.75 -22.38
C GLU A 953 -6.32 -26.66 -21.78
N VAL A 954 -7.01 -25.55 -22.00
CA VAL A 954 -8.35 -25.28 -21.46
C VAL A 954 -9.39 -25.24 -22.58
N ARG A 955 -10.66 -25.46 -22.21
CA ARG A 955 -11.82 -25.32 -23.08
C ARG A 955 -12.99 -24.72 -22.33
N MET A 956 -13.88 -24.08 -23.06
CA MET A 956 -15.11 -23.55 -22.50
C MET A 956 -16.17 -24.65 -22.37
N LEU A 957 -17.04 -24.50 -21.36
CA LEU A 957 -18.32 -25.18 -21.28
C LEU A 957 -19.43 -24.32 -21.90
N GLU A 958 -20.60 -24.93 -22.16
CA GLU A 958 -21.76 -24.20 -22.68
C GLU A 958 -22.18 -23.07 -21.72
N PRO A 959 -22.46 -21.86 -22.24
CA PRO A 959 -22.90 -20.73 -21.42
C PRO A 959 -24.21 -21.02 -20.68
N PHE A 960 -24.36 -20.47 -19.48
CA PHE A 960 -25.51 -20.67 -18.60
C PHE A 960 -26.50 -19.48 -18.59
N GLY A 961 -26.48 -18.68 -19.66
CA GLY A 961 -27.35 -17.54 -19.90
C GLY A 961 -26.67 -16.18 -19.65
N VAL A 962 -27.42 -15.09 -19.83
CA VAL A 962 -26.94 -13.71 -19.67
C VAL A 962 -26.41 -13.50 -18.26
N ALA A 963 -25.18 -12.98 -18.16
CA ALA A 963 -24.53 -12.65 -16.88
C ALA A 963 -23.93 -11.24 -16.86
N GLY A 964 -23.66 -10.63 -18.02
CA GLY A 964 -23.09 -9.29 -18.12
C GLY A 964 -23.81 -8.41 -19.15
N ARG A 965 -24.02 -7.13 -18.81
CA ARG A 965 -24.51 -6.09 -19.73
C ARG A 965 -23.52 -4.94 -19.74
N TYR A 966 -22.64 -4.87 -20.73
CA TYR A 966 -21.56 -3.88 -20.74
C TYR A 966 -22.09 -2.51 -21.15
N GLY A 967 -21.81 -1.50 -20.32
CA GLY A 967 -22.16 -0.11 -20.56
C GLY A 967 -20.95 0.80 -20.62
N VAL A 968 -21.16 1.99 -21.16
CA VAL A 968 -20.19 3.09 -21.15
C VAL A 968 -20.42 3.91 -19.89
N ALA A 969 -19.46 3.90 -18.96
CA ALA A 969 -19.59 4.62 -17.69
C ALA A 969 -18.98 6.02 -17.77
N MET A 970 -19.60 6.98 -17.10
CA MET A 970 -19.12 8.36 -16.96
C MET A 970 -19.60 8.98 -15.64
N ARG A 971 -19.10 10.16 -15.28
CA ARG A 971 -19.56 10.89 -14.08
C ARG A 971 -21.01 11.37 -14.25
N SER A 972 -21.84 11.30 -13.20
CA SER A 972 -23.22 11.80 -13.22
C SER A 972 -23.34 13.30 -13.49
N GLY A 973 -22.32 14.08 -13.11
CA GLY A 973 -22.21 15.51 -13.39
C GLY A 973 -21.97 15.87 -14.86
N ALA A 974 -21.98 14.92 -15.79
CA ALA A 974 -21.78 15.13 -17.23
C ALA A 974 -23.00 14.67 -18.07
N PRO A 975 -24.19 15.28 -17.89
CA PRO A 975 -25.40 14.87 -18.60
C PRO A 975 -25.32 15.09 -20.12
N SER A 976 -24.56 16.10 -20.57
CA SER A 976 -24.28 16.35 -21.99
C SER A 976 -23.51 15.19 -22.63
N LEU A 977 -22.43 14.75 -21.96
CA LEU A 977 -21.63 13.59 -22.36
C LEU A 977 -22.49 12.33 -22.43
N LYS A 978 -23.35 12.08 -21.43
CA LYS A 978 -24.26 10.91 -21.42
C LYS A 978 -25.22 10.96 -22.61
N SER A 979 -25.84 12.11 -22.86
CA SER A 979 -26.78 12.27 -23.97
C SER A 979 -26.11 12.01 -25.32
N GLU A 980 -24.92 12.56 -25.53
CA GLU A 980 -24.15 12.38 -26.77
C GLU A 980 -23.76 10.91 -27.00
N VAL A 981 -23.19 10.25 -25.98
CA VAL A 981 -22.83 8.83 -26.02
C VAL A 981 -24.07 7.95 -26.28
N CYS A 982 -25.22 8.26 -25.66
CA CYS A 982 -26.46 7.55 -25.93
C CYS A 982 -26.91 7.70 -27.40
N SER A 983 -26.81 8.88 -28.02
CA SER A 983 -27.11 9.02 -29.46
C SER A 983 -26.12 8.26 -30.34
N ALA A 984 -24.83 8.31 -30.02
CA ALA A 984 -23.81 7.59 -30.76
C ALA A 984 -24.10 6.08 -30.74
N LEU A 985 -24.30 5.50 -29.55
CA LEU A 985 -24.65 4.09 -29.39
C LEU A 985 -25.94 3.71 -30.12
N LEU A 986 -26.98 4.55 -30.09
CA LEU A 986 -28.23 4.30 -30.83
C LEU A 986 -28.00 4.25 -32.35
N LYS A 987 -27.16 5.12 -32.91
CA LYS A 987 -26.80 5.09 -34.33
C LYS A 987 -25.99 3.82 -34.67
N ILE A 988 -24.97 3.53 -33.88
CA ILE A 988 -24.10 2.35 -34.03
C ILE A 988 -24.93 1.05 -34.00
N LEU A 989 -25.85 0.94 -33.04
CA LEU A 989 -26.74 -0.22 -32.90
C LEU A 989 -27.85 -0.25 -33.95
N LYS A 990 -28.28 0.86 -34.56
CA LYS A 990 -29.20 0.82 -35.70
C LYS A 990 -28.49 0.44 -37.01
N GLY A 991 -27.22 0.81 -37.15
CA GLY A 991 -26.41 0.53 -38.34
C GLY A 991 -25.77 -0.86 -38.36
N ASN A 992 -24.82 -1.03 -39.29
CA ASN A 992 -24.05 -2.26 -39.47
C ASN A 992 -22.73 -2.29 -38.69
N ALA A 993 -22.23 -1.12 -38.24
CA ALA A 993 -20.95 -0.99 -37.54
C ALA A 993 -20.80 -1.98 -36.37
N TRP A 994 -21.84 -2.14 -35.54
CA TRP A 994 -21.83 -3.09 -34.44
C TRP A 994 -21.63 -4.55 -34.89
N ASN A 995 -22.28 -4.96 -35.98
CA ASN A 995 -22.14 -6.32 -36.54
C ASN A 995 -20.74 -6.52 -37.16
N GLU A 996 -20.21 -5.49 -37.81
CA GLU A 996 -18.89 -5.51 -38.43
C GLU A 996 -17.78 -5.59 -37.37
N MET A 997 -17.86 -4.78 -36.32
CA MET A 997 -16.95 -4.85 -35.17
C MET A 997 -17.00 -6.21 -34.49
N TYR A 998 -18.20 -6.79 -34.31
CA TYR A 998 -18.33 -8.14 -33.76
C TYR A 998 -17.66 -9.19 -34.66
N LYS A 999 -17.93 -9.13 -35.97
CA LYS A 999 -17.37 -10.07 -36.94
C LYS A 999 -15.84 -9.97 -37.00
N ALA A 1000 -15.30 -8.76 -36.93
CA ALA A 1000 -13.86 -8.51 -37.00
C ALA A 1000 -13.10 -8.98 -35.76
N ASN A 1001 -13.72 -8.88 -34.57
CA ASN A 1001 -12.99 -9.06 -33.30
C ASN A 1001 -13.42 -10.29 -32.49
N LEU A 1002 -14.71 -10.69 -32.52
CA LEU A 1002 -15.28 -11.65 -31.58
C LEU A 1002 -15.80 -12.93 -32.23
N SER A 1003 -16.22 -12.89 -33.50
CA SER A 1003 -16.80 -14.04 -34.21
C SER A 1003 -15.88 -15.26 -34.18
N ASP A 1004 -14.62 -15.10 -34.59
CA ASP A 1004 -13.67 -16.22 -34.65
C ASP A 1004 -13.33 -16.77 -33.26
N LEU A 1005 -13.21 -15.89 -32.25
CA LEU A 1005 -12.97 -16.28 -30.86
C LEU A 1005 -14.12 -17.11 -30.29
N LEU A 1006 -15.35 -16.80 -30.69
CA LEU A 1006 -16.55 -17.51 -30.26
C LEU A 1006 -16.94 -18.68 -31.20
N GLY A 1007 -15.99 -19.17 -32.00
CA GLY A 1007 -16.18 -20.35 -32.84
C GLY A 1007 -16.97 -20.10 -34.13
N GLY A 1008 -16.88 -18.88 -34.69
CA GLY A 1008 -17.57 -18.48 -35.92
C GLY A 1008 -19.08 -18.28 -35.74
N LYS A 1009 -19.55 -18.12 -34.50
CA LYS A 1009 -20.97 -17.88 -34.21
C LYS A 1009 -21.39 -16.49 -34.74
N PRO A 1010 -22.62 -16.36 -35.27
CA PRO A 1010 -23.14 -15.04 -35.63
C PRO A 1010 -23.27 -14.15 -34.38
N PRO A 1011 -23.27 -12.81 -34.55
CA PRO A 1011 -23.45 -11.91 -33.43
C PRO A 1011 -24.73 -12.20 -32.64
N PRO A 1012 -24.73 -12.01 -31.31
CA PRO A 1012 -25.94 -12.11 -30.51
C PRO A 1012 -26.95 -11.02 -30.89
N ALA A 1013 -28.18 -11.14 -30.39
CA ALA A 1013 -29.17 -10.08 -30.54
C ALA A 1013 -28.63 -8.76 -29.96
N LYS A 1014 -28.85 -7.66 -30.67
CA LYS A 1014 -28.43 -6.34 -30.21
C LYS A 1014 -29.10 -6.01 -28.87
N PRO A 1015 -28.37 -5.42 -27.91
CA PRO A 1015 -28.90 -5.11 -26.59
C PRO A 1015 -30.00 -4.05 -26.64
N ASP A 1016 -30.96 -4.14 -25.71
CA ASP A 1016 -31.94 -3.07 -25.46
C ASP A 1016 -31.27 -1.93 -24.68
N MET A 1017 -31.40 -0.69 -25.17
CA MET A 1017 -30.70 0.51 -24.69
C MET A 1017 -31.34 1.10 -23.43
N VAL A 1018 -31.50 0.28 -22.38
CA VAL A 1018 -32.20 0.62 -21.14
C VAL A 1018 -31.68 1.86 -20.43
N GLU A 1019 -30.38 2.17 -20.48
CA GLU A 1019 -29.80 3.33 -19.81
C GLU A 1019 -29.95 4.65 -20.58
N CYS A 1020 -30.51 4.57 -21.79
CA CYS A 1020 -30.69 5.69 -22.71
C CYS A 1020 -32.18 5.95 -23.04
N LYS A 1021 -33.11 5.38 -22.26
CA LYS A 1021 -34.57 5.52 -22.47
C LYS A 1021 -35.15 6.85 -21.99
N ASP A 1022 -34.49 7.54 -21.06
CA ASP A 1022 -34.94 8.83 -20.48
C ASP A 1022 -34.55 10.05 -21.34
N ARG A 1023 -34.71 9.95 -22.66
CA ARG A 1023 -34.49 11.07 -23.58
C ARG A 1023 -35.71 11.99 -23.68
#